data_AF-A0A354YBG7-F1
#
_entry.id   AF-A0A354YBG7-F1
#
_cell.length_a   1.000
_cell.length_b   1.000
_cell.length_c   1.000
_cell.angle_alpha   90.00
_cell.angle_beta   90.00
_cell.angle_gamma   90.00
#
_symmetry.space_group_name_H-M   'P 1'
#
loop_
_entity.id
_entity.type
_entity.pdbx_description
1 polymer ?
#
loop_
_entity_poly.entity_id
_entity_poly.type
_entity_poly.pdbx_seq_one_letter_code
_entity_poly.pdbx_strand_id
1 'polypeptide(L)'
;MQQADRLRDAHREVDALAIYERVLQADPHDSGAYRMRALTLDALGGTQLAWEQVRLRPDWFRDDERERIDNDRIAHIIGAADATPIDQAHRHAETDQALSRIASVERDTPRQTRWQAVRLRVDTLVALNQRQRHRAVVEHYAMLRRDGVGVPAYALPVVADSMLTLRRPAEAEAVLRQALAQGREDFDSQTLLGHALIEQERYAEALPLFEHLAATQPAWPRRAGAATGYENWDKFSADIALARARASANHGDQAERMLRALVALAPANPELQAALAAQQANRGWPQAALQRDLGALALDPSQKDARIGVVENQRALRRPDLAQAAFAPLHADYPDDPGLARLGATLARDRGWQVHLTSRIGRGDGGASPLGSRDGGSLLEAESPLIGTRWRVGLRARDDWADLPGERVRQHSLSLGAHYRYDRLDLSVYGGRALDHFGRDDPTWSLEAGWRFSDTWSATLAATRQDPEASLQARRLGIQADGLAAGICWTPVDTTRWDLQARRLRYDDGNRRDSLDLAGTQRLWAAPHLLLDGLLRASTGRAGGTRSGDYYNPRRDAALALGVGLEQIGWRRYEHAFRQRLELAAGPAYQWGYGTRWLPSLAYRHLWSLGDGRALEYGLSWSRPVYDGMREQHVGFDIDYRWGGAP
;
A
#
# COMPACT_ATOMS: atom_id res chain seq x y z
N MET A 1 -21.17 35.19 49.65
CA MET A 1 -20.00 34.29 49.48
C MET A 1 -20.31 32.84 49.90
N GLN A 2 -20.59 32.50 51.15
CA GLN A 2 -20.86 31.10 51.59
C GLN A 2 -21.95 30.34 50.81
N GLN A 3 -22.95 31.04 50.27
CA GLN A 3 -23.96 30.43 49.40
C GLN A 3 -23.39 30.03 48.03
N ALA A 4 -22.48 30.84 47.47
CA ALA A 4 -21.82 30.55 46.21
C ALA A 4 -20.87 29.35 46.33
N ASP A 5 -20.17 29.23 47.46
CA ASP A 5 -19.27 28.09 47.71
C ASP A 5 -20.06 26.78 47.78
N ARG A 6 -21.20 26.76 48.49
CA ARG A 6 -22.11 25.60 48.50
C ARG A 6 -22.67 25.24 47.13
N LEU A 7 -22.88 26.22 46.25
CA LEU A 7 -23.35 25.97 44.89
C LEU A 7 -22.23 25.38 44.02
N ARG A 8 -20.98 25.82 44.17
CA ARG A 8 -19.83 25.20 43.52
C ARG A 8 -19.61 23.76 43.99
N ASP A 9 -19.73 23.50 45.28
CA ASP A 9 -19.62 22.14 45.84
C ASP A 9 -20.72 21.20 45.30
N ALA A 10 -21.85 21.78 44.87
CA ALA A 10 -22.97 21.05 44.26
C ALA A 10 -22.92 21.02 42.72
N HIS A 11 -21.80 21.38 42.08
CA HIS A 11 -21.66 21.48 40.62
C HIS A 11 -22.69 22.39 39.95
N ARG A 12 -22.97 23.53 40.59
CA ARG A 12 -23.85 24.60 40.11
C ARG A 12 -23.06 25.89 39.90
N GLU A 13 -22.02 25.80 39.07
CA GLU A 13 -21.04 26.85 38.81
C GLU A 13 -21.69 28.11 38.20
N VAL A 14 -22.72 27.95 37.36
CA VAL A 14 -23.47 29.08 36.78
C VAL A 14 -24.21 29.89 37.84
N ASP A 15 -24.83 29.21 38.80
CA ASP A 15 -25.56 29.88 39.90
C ASP A 15 -24.59 30.56 40.88
N ALA A 16 -23.44 29.95 41.12
CA ALA A 16 -22.37 30.56 41.91
C ALA A 16 -21.79 31.80 41.22
N LEU A 17 -21.57 31.74 39.90
CA LEU A 17 -21.09 32.87 39.09
C LEU A 17 -22.01 34.09 39.22
N ALA A 18 -23.32 33.89 39.15
CA ALA A 18 -24.31 34.96 39.31
C ALA A 18 -24.27 35.62 40.71
N ILE A 19 -23.81 34.92 41.74
CA ILE A 19 -23.60 35.52 43.08
C ILE A 19 -22.34 36.38 43.08
N TYR A 20 -21.23 35.89 42.52
CA TYR A 20 -19.98 36.66 42.45
C TYR A 20 -20.15 37.95 41.65
N GLU A 21 -20.88 37.91 40.52
CA GLU A 21 -21.18 39.11 39.74
C GLU A 21 -22.00 40.14 40.53
N ARG A 22 -23.01 39.70 41.30
CA ARG A 22 -23.78 40.61 42.17
C ARG A 22 -22.93 41.23 43.28
N VAL A 23 -21.99 40.47 43.85
CA VAL A 23 -21.06 41.01 44.85
C VAL A 23 -20.15 42.06 44.22
N LEU A 24 -19.60 41.79 43.04
CA LEU A 24 -18.72 42.72 42.32
C LEU A 24 -19.44 43.96 41.77
N GLN A 25 -20.75 43.88 41.51
CA GLN A 25 -21.56 45.05 41.21
C GLN A 25 -21.72 45.98 42.42
N ALA A 26 -21.80 45.41 43.62
CA ALA A 26 -21.91 46.18 44.87
C ALA A 26 -20.55 46.68 45.38
N ASP A 27 -19.51 45.85 45.25
CA ASP A 27 -18.13 46.18 45.59
C ASP A 27 -17.15 45.65 44.52
N PRO A 28 -16.78 46.49 43.53
CA PRO A 28 -15.83 46.12 42.48
C PRO A 28 -14.42 45.78 42.98
N HIS A 29 -14.10 46.10 44.24
CA HIS A 29 -12.78 45.85 44.84
C HIS A 29 -12.76 44.62 45.76
N ASP A 30 -13.85 43.87 45.86
CA ASP A 30 -13.87 42.60 46.58
C ASP A 30 -12.96 41.58 45.87
N SER A 31 -11.73 41.46 46.35
CA SER A 31 -10.72 40.56 45.81
C SER A 31 -11.14 39.08 45.86
N GLY A 32 -11.94 38.69 46.85
CA GLY A 32 -12.44 37.32 47.01
C GLY A 32 -13.46 36.98 45.93
N ALA A 33 -14.45 37.84 45.73
CA ALA A 33 -15.45 37.69 44.67
C ALA A 33 -14.81 37.77 43.28
N TYR A 34 -13.83 38.66 43.07
CA TYR A 34 -13.10 38.78 41.81
C TYR A 34 -12.33 37.51 41.47
N ARG A 35 -11.54 37.01 42.43
CA ARG A 35 -10.79 35.75 42.28
C ARG A 35 -11.73 34.58 42.02
N MET A 36 -12.81 34.44 42.80
CA MET A 36 -13.74 33.33 42.65
C MET A 36 -14.54 33.39 41.35
N ARG A 37 -14.86 34.59 40.84
CA ARG A 37 -15.45 34.76 39.50
C ARG A 37 -14.52 34.21 38.42
N ALA A 38 -13.25 34.63 38.40
CA ALA A 38 -12.29 34.16 37.40
C ALA A 38 -12.09 32.63 37.45
N LEU A 39 -11.96 32.05 38.65
CA LEU A 39 -11.85 30.59 38.82
C LEU A 39 -13.11 29.85 38.36
N THR A 40 -14.29 30.45 38.51
CA THR A 40 -15.57 29.85 38.09
C THR A 40 -15.75 29.97 36.57
N LEU A 41 -15.35 31.09 35.97
CA LEU A 41 -15.32 31.25 34.51
C LEU A 41 -14.41 30.22 33.85
N ASP A 42 -13.22 30.02 34.41
CA ASP A 42 -12.26 29.02 33.95
C ASP A 42 -12.84 27.59 34.02
N ALA A 43 -13.48 27.22 35.15
CA ALA A 43 -14.16 25.94 35.31
C ALA A 43 -15.32 25.73 34.31
N LEU A 44 -15.96 26.82 33.88
CA LEU A 44 -17.02 26.81 32.86
C LEU A 44 -16.49 26.83 31.41
N GLY A 45 -15.17 26.80 31.21
CA GLY A 45 -14.55 26.86 29.88
C GLY A 45 -14.35 28.28 29.33
N GLY A 46 -14.71 29.32 30.09
CA GLY A 46 -14.44 30.73 29.80
C GLY A 46 -12.99 31.13 30.06
N THR A 47 -12.03 30.32 29.60
CA THR A 47 -10.60 30.39 29.94
C THR A 47 -9.95 31.71 29.52
N GLN A 48 -10.34 32.26 28.37
CA GLN A 48 -9.88 33.57 27.90
C GLN A 48 -10.33 34.71 28.83
N LEU A 49 -11.60 34.70 29.26
CA LEU A 49 -12.14 35.72 30.18
C LEU A 49 -11.50 35.61 31.57
N ALA A 50 -11.27 34.39 32.05
CA ALA A 50 -10.56 34.15 33.31
C ALA A 50 -9.12 34.67 33.25
N TRP A 51 -8.40 34.41 32.15
CA TRP A 51 -7.04 34.88 31.94
C TRP A 51 -6.94 36.41 31.90
N GLU A 52 -7.88 37.07 31.22
CA GLU A 52 -7.95 38.54 31.19
C GLU A 52 -8.11 39.14 32.59
N GLN A 53 -8.93 38.51 33.45
CA GLN A 53 -9.11 38.94 34.84
C GLN A 53 -7.83 38.77 35.66
N VAL A 54 -7.12 37.65 35.51
CA VAL A 54 -5.81 37.44 36.15
C VAL A 54 -4.81 38.51 35.72
N ARG A 55 -4.76 38.85 34.42
CA ARG A 55 -3.80 39.84 33.89
C ARG A 55 -4.04 41.25 34.44
N LEU A 56 -5.29 41.61 34.70
CA LEU A 56 -5.65 42.94 35.23
C LEU A 56 -5.30 43.11 36.71
N ARG A 57 -5.35 42.02 37.48
CA ARG A 57 -5.12 42.00 38.93
C ARG A 57 -4.28 40.78 39.34
N PRO A 58 -3.03 40.64 38.87
CA PRO A 58 -2.25 39.42 39.11
C PRO A 58 -2.01 39.16 40.59
N ASP A 59 -1.85 40.21 41.40
CA ASP A 59 -1.59 40.12 42.85
C ASP A 59 -2.76 39.55 43.66
N TRP A 60 -3.95 39.43 43.06
CA TRP A 60 -5.14 38.88 43.71
C TRP A 60 -5.25 37.36 43.56
N PHE A 61 -4.32 36.73 42.84
CA PHE A 61 -4.30 35.30 42.55
C PHE A 61 -3.01 34.67 43.05
N ARG A 62 -3.10 33.43 43.51
CA ARG A 62 -1.92 32.63 43.88
C ARG A 62 -1.20 32.15 42.61
N ASP A 63 0.09 31.86 42.71
CA ASP A 63 0.90 31.37 41.59
C ASP A 63 0.28 30.16 40.89
N ASP A 64 -0.18 29.17 41.65
CA ASP A 64 -0.80 27.96 41.12
C ASP A 64 -2.09 28.23 40.34
N GLU A 65 -2.84 29.27 40.73
CA GLU A 65 -4.07 29.68 40.06
C GLU A 65 -3.82 30.43 38.76
N ARG A 66 -2.81 31.32 38.78
CA ARG A 66 -2.36 32.04 37.59
C ARG A 66 -1.85 31.05 36.54
N GLU A 67 -1.02 30.11 36.97
CA GLU A 67 -0.47 29.06 36.11
C GLU A 67 -1.56 28.12 35.57
N ARG A 68 -2.54 27.76 36.42
CA ARG A 68 -3.68 26.92 36.03
C ARG A 68 -4.51 27.57 34.93
N ILE A 69 -4.97 28.80 35.14
CA ILE A 69 -5.81 29.53 34.18
C ILE A 69 -5.07 29.74 32.84
N ASP A 70 -3.78 30.06 32.88
CA ASP A 70 -3.00 30.24 31.65
C ASP A 70 -2.76 28.90 30.91
N ASN A 71 -2.54 27.79 31.63
CA ASN A 71 -2.51 26.45 31.04
C ASN A 71 -3.87 26.01 30.49
N ASP A 72 -4.97 26.27 31.20
CA ASP A 72 -6.34 25.96 30.77
C ASP A 72 -6.69 26.70 29.47
N ARG A 73 -6.23 27.95 29.33
CA ARG A 73 -6.33 28.70 28.08
C ARG A 73 -5.54 28.05 26.94
N ILE A 74 -4.30 27.60 27.19
CA ILE A 74 -3.51 26.89 26.17
C ILE A 74 -4.22 25.60 25.75
N ALA A 75 -4.69 24.81 26.71
CA ALA A 75 -5.44 23.58 26.44
C ALA A 75 -6.73 23.86 25.65
N HIS A 76 -7.42 24.97 25.92
CA HIS A 76 -8.58 25.39 25.13
C HIS A 76 -8.21 25.70 23.67
N ILE A 77 -7.10 26.39 23.41
CA ILE A 77 -6.62 26.66 22.04
C ILE A 77 -6.27 25.35 21.33
N ILE A 78 -5.61 24.40 22.02
CA ILE A 78 -5.31 23.07 21.48
C ILE A 78 -6.59 22.33 21.11
N GLY A 79 -7.58 22.30 22.00
CA GLY A 79 -8.87 21.64 21.72
C GLY A 79 -9.66 22.31 20.60
N ALA A 80 -9.55 23.64 20.45
CA ALA A 80 -10.17 24.34 19.32
C ALA A 80 -9.59 23.94 17.97
N ALA A 81 -8.34 23.46 17.92
CA ALA A 81 -7.69 23.00 16.70
C ALA A 81 -8.26 21.68 16.14
N ASP A 82 -9.06 20.94 16.92
CA ASP A 82 -9.74 19.73 16.46
C ASP A 82 -11.00 20.04 15.62
N ALA A 83 -11.44 21.30 15.56
CA ALA A 83 -12.56 21.72 14.74
C ALA A 83 -12.20 21.72 13.24
N THR A 84 -13.19 21.48 12.38
CA THR A 84 -13.01 21.57 10.93
C THR A 84 -12.53 22.97 10.56
N PRO A 85 -11.37 23.11 9.90
CA PRO A 85 -10.81 24.41 9.57
C PRO A 85 -11.69 25.12 8.56
N ILE A 86 -11.95 26.42 8.78
CA ILE A 86 -12.67 27.27 7.83
C ILE A 86 -11.83 27.48 6.56
N ASP A 87 -10.51 27.55 6.73
CA ASP A 87 -9.52 27.66 5.66
C ASP A 87 -8.45 26.58 5.80
N GLN A 88 -8.37 25.69 4.79
CA GLN A 88 -7.43 24.59 4.76
C GLN A 88 -5.95 25.04 4.78
N ALA A 89 -5.66 26.24 4.26
CA ALA A 89 -4.31 26.82 4.26
C ALA A 89 -3.86 27.22 5.68
N HIS A 90 -4.81 27.53 6.57
CA HIS A 90 -4.56 27.96 7.95
C HIS A 90 -5.04 26.95 8.99
N ARG A 91 -5.26 25.68 8.60
CA ARG A 91 -5.79 24.64 9.49
C ARG A 91 -4.98 24.31 10.75
N HIS A 92 -3.73 24.78 10.82
CA HIS A 92 -2.87 24.63 11.98
C HIS A 92 -2.67 25.94 12.73
N ALA A 93 -3.42 27.01 12.43
CA ALA A 93 -3.22 28.32 13.04
C ALA A 93 -3.40 28.28 14.57
N GLU A 94 -4.42 27.59 15.06
CA GLU A 94 -4.68 27.38 16.47
C GLU A 94 -3.56 26.55 17.12
N THR A 95 -3.14 25.45 16.48
CA THR A 95 -2.04 24.61 16.96
C THR A 95 -0.71 25.38 17.00
N ASP A 96 -0.40 26.15 15.96
CA ASP A 96 0.81 26.98 15.86
C ASP A 96 0.78 28.11 16.92
N GLN A 97 -0.40 28.70 17.15
CA GLN A 97 -0.61 29.66 18.24
C GLN A 97 -0.37 29.00 19.61
N ALA A 98 -0.91 27.80 19.84
CA ALA A 98 -0.70 27.05 21.08
C ALA A 98 0.79 26.74 21.31
N LEU A 99 1.49 26.21 20.30
CA LEU A 99 2.92 25.89 20.38
C LEU A 99 3.78 27.14 20.61
N SER A 100 3.45 28.26 19.98
CA SER A 100 4.13 29.55 20.22
C SER A 100 3.93 30.02 21.66
N ARG A 101 2.71 29.91 22.19
CA ARG A 101 2.40 30.26 23.59
C ARG A 101 3.14 29.34 24.58
N ILE A 102 3.13 28.04 24.35
CA ILE A 102 3.89 27.07 25.16
C ILE A 102 5.37 27.49 25.21
N ALA A 103 5.98 27.76 24.06
CA ALA A 103 7.38 28.18 23.99
C ALA A 103 7.65 29.51 24.72
N SER A 104 6.71 30.46 24.71
CA SER A 104 6.83 31.71 25.49
C SER A 104 6.72 31.48 26.99
N VAL A 105 5.81 30.60 27.44
CA VAL A 105 5.69 30.23 28.85
C VAL A 105 6.96 29.56 29.35
N GLU A 106 7.50 28.60 28.60
CA GLU A 106 8.74 27.89 28.98
C GLU A 106 9.96 28.81 29.06
N ARG A 107 10.03 29.84 28.21
CA ARG A 107 11.16 30.78 28.16
C ARG A 107 11.05 31.89 29.21
N ASP A 108 9.90 32.53 29.29
CA ASP A 108 9.74 33.82 29.96
C ASP A 108 9.11 33.65 31.36
N THR A 109 8.25 32.65 31.54
CA THR A 109 7.49 32.43 32.79
C THR A 109 7.37 30.93 33.12
N PRO A 110 8.50 30.21 33.28
CA PRO A 110 8.48 28.78 33.51
C PRO A 110 7.66 28.43 34.76
N ARG A 111 6.79 27.42 34.63
CA ARG A 111 5.86 27.01 35.69
C ARG A 111 6.63 26.55 36.92
N GLN A 112 6.32 27.15 38.08
CA GLN A 112 6.89 26.82 39.37
C GLN A 112 6.11 25.69 40.03
N THR A 113 4.80 25.59 39.81
CA THR A 113 3.98 24.51 40.35
C THR A 113 4.23 23.22 39.56
N ARG A 114 4.73 22.17 40.24
CA ARG A 114 5.04 20.88 39.60
C ARG A 114 3.91 20.33 38.72
N TRP A 115 2.67 20.38 39.21
CA TRP A 115 1.52 19.88 38.46
C TRP A 115 1.27 20.68 37.17
N GLN A 116 1.38 22.02 37.22
CA GLN A 116 1.18 22.87 36.05
C GLN A 116 2.33 22.75 35.05
N ALA A 117 3.57 22.57 35.53
CA ALA A 117 4.71 22.25 34.68
C ALA A 117 4.51 20.91 33.94
N VAL A 118 4.06 19.87 34.65
CA VAL A 118 3.77 18.55 34.05
C VAL A 118 2.63 18.64 33.05
N ARG A 119 1.53 19.30 33.39
CA ARG A 119 0.37 19.45 32.51
C ARG A 119 0.74 20.13 31.20
N LEU A 120 1.49 21.24 31.26
CA LEU A 120 1.94 21.95 30.06
C LEU A 120 2.75 21.03 29.13
N ARG A 121 3.65 20.21 29.69
CA ARG A 121 4.45 19.24 28.94
C ARG A 121 3.60 18.11 28.32
N VAL A 122 2.53 17.70 28.99
CA VAL A 122 1.58 16.70 28.46
C VAL A 122 0.74 17.31 27.33
N ASP A 123 0.20 18.51 27.51
CA ASP A 123 -0.59 19.22 26.49
C ASP A 123 0.25 19.54 25.24
N THR A 124 1.56 19.76 25.42
CA THR A 124 2.52 19.88 24.32
C THR A 124 2.54 18.64 23.41
N LEU A 125 2.34 17.43 23.94
CA LEU A 125 2.27 16.21 23.12
C LEU A 125 1.09 16.26 22.14
N VAL A 126 -0.05 16.75 22.60
CA VAL A 126 -1.29 16.89 21.80
C VAL A 126 -1.07 17.92 20.69
N ALA A 127 -0.57 19.11 21.04
CA ALA A 127 -0.29 20.15 20.06
C ALA A 127 0.74 19.71 19.00
N LEU A 128 1.80 18.99 19.42
CA LEU A 128 2.79 18.46 18.48
C LEU A 128 2.21 17.40 17.55
N ASN A 129 1.32 16.53 18.03
CA ASN A 129 0.65 15.52 17.21
C ASN A 129 -0.32 16.16 16.19
N GLN A 130 -1.16 17.12 16.62
CA GLN A 130 -2.03 17.89 15.72
C GLN A 130 -1.22 18.57 14.60
N ARG A 131 -0.01 19.04 14.92
CA ARG A 131 0.92 19.64 13.94
C ARG A 131 1.69 18.62 13.10
N GLN A 132 1.40 17.34 13.23
CA GLN A 132 2.07 16.22 12.55
C GLN A 132 3.57 16.08 12.90
N ARG A 133 4.02 16.67 14.01
CA ARG A 133 5.41 16.59 14.50
C ARG A 133 5.63 15.32 15.33
N HIS A 134 5.28 14.17 14.77
CA HIS A 134 5.25 12.87 15.48
C HIS A 134 6.59 12.48 16.11
N ARG A 135 7.73 12.83 15.48
CA ARG A 135 9.06 12.59 16.07
C ARG A 135 9.24 13.33 17.39
N ALA A 136 8.83 14.60 17.42
CA ALA A 136 8.90 15.43 18.62
C ALA A 136 7.97 14.89 19.72
N VAL A 137 6.79 14.38 19.38
CA VAL A 137 5.88 13.73 20.36
C VAL A 137 6.59 12.57 21.07
N VAL A 138 7.21 11.65 20.30
CA VAL A 138 7.87 10.49 20.90
C VAL A 138 9.10 10.88 21.72
N GLU A 139 9.85 11.90 21.28
CA GLU A 139 10.98 12.45 22.04
C GLU A 139 10.54 13.06 23.38
N HIS A 140 9.47 13.89 23.37
CA HIS A 140 8.91 14.51 24.57
C HIS A 140 8.33 13.48 25.53
N TYR A 141 7.65 12.44 25.00
CA TYR A 141 7.18 11.32 25.79
C TYR A 141 8.34 10.57 26.48
N ALA A 142 9.43 10.33 25.76
CA ALA A 142 10.62 9.70 26.34
C ALA A 142 11.27 10.57 27.42
N MET A 143 11.25 11.90 27.28
CA MET A 143 11.72 12.83 28.30
C MET A 143 10.85 12.78 29.57
N LEU A 144 9.52 12.82 29.42
CA LEU A 144 8.58 12.70 30.54
C LEU A 144 8.83 11.42 31.35
N ARG A 145 9.02 10.29 30.65
CA ARG A 145 9.36 9.02 31.30
C ARG A 145 10.69 9.02 32.01
N ARG A 146 11.73 9.63 31.42
CA ARG A 146 13.06 9.75 32.05
C ARG A 146 13.01 10.58 33.33
N ASP A 147 12.15 11.59 33.37
CA ASP A 147 11.96 12.44 34.54
C ASP A 147 11.03 11.82 35.61
N GLY A 148 10.60 10.57 35.42
CA GLY A 148 9.67 9.89 36.33
C GLY A 148 8.25 10.48 36.33
N VAL A 149 7.87 11.18 35.27
CA VAL A 149 6.53 11.76 35.10
C VAL A 149 5.62 10.73 34.44
N GLY A 150 4.57 10.31 35.15
CA GLY A 150 3.51 9.48 34.59
C GLY A 150 2.67 10.28 33.60
N VAL A 151 2.55 9.79 32.37
CA VAL A 151 1.69 10.41 31.35
C VAL A 151 0.24 9.96 31.57
N PRO A 152 -0.72 10.90 31.70
CA PRO A 152 -2.13 10.56 31.91
C PRO A 152 -2.74 9.75 30.76
N ALA A 153 -3.75 8.94 31.08
CA ALA A 153 -4.43 8.07 30.12
C ALA A 153 -4.91 8.77 28.85
N TYR A 154 -5.40 10.01 28.95
CA TYR A 154 -5.91 10.77 27.80
C TYR A 154 -4.83 11.12 26.76
N ALA A 155 -3.56 11.22 27.17
CA ALA A 155 -2.47 11.60 26.28
C ALA A 155 -1.71 10.39 25.70
N LEU A 156 -1.95 9.18 26.23
CA LEU A 156 -1.31 7.96 25.74
C LEU A 156 -1.72 7.59 24.30
N PRO A 157 -3.00 7.68 23.89
CA PRO A 157 -3.40 7.43 22.49
C PRO A 157 -2.71 8.36 21.49
N VAL A 158 -2.50 9.64 21.84
CA VAL A 158 -1.78 10.63 21.01
C VAL A 158 -0.31 10.22 20.77
N VAL A 159 0.34 9.69 21.81
CA VAL A 159 1.71 9.15 21.71
C VAL A 159 1.72 7.91 20.84
N ALA A 160 0.76 7.00 21.03
CA ALA A 160 0.66 5.77 20.26
C ALA A 160 0.36 6.03 18.77
N ASP A 161 -0.54 6.96 18.45
CA ASP A 161 -0.81 7.41 17.08
C ASP A 161 0.46 7.94 16.40
N SER A 162 1.23 8.77 17.12
CA SER A 162 2.53 9.25 16.63
C SER A 162 3.53 8.11 16.41
N MET A 163 3.53 7.08 17.25
CA MET A 163 4.35 5.88 17.06
C MET A 163 3.92 5.07 15.84
N LEU A 164 2.62 4.89 15.60
CA LEU A 164 2.09 4.21 14.41
C LEU A 164 2.45 4.96 13.12
N THR A 165 2.25 6.27 13.11
CA THR A 165 2.63 7.13 11.98
C THR A 165 4.12 7.03 11.64
N LEU A 166 4.96 6.83 12.66
CA LEU A 166 6.41 6.59 12.55
C LEU A 166 6.79 5.12 12.37
N ARG A 167 5.82 4.22 12.16
CA ARG A 167 6.02 2.79 11.92
C ARG A 167 6.66 2.01 13.07
N ARG A 168 6.24 2.35 14.30
CA ARG A 168 6.66 1.72 15.58
C ARG A 168 5.46 1.04 16.28
N PRO A 169 4.81 0.05 15.65
CA PRO A 169 3.52 -0.45 16.12
C PRO A 169 3.61 -1.25 17.42
N ALA A 170 4.71 -1.97 17.67
CA ALA A 170 4.92 -2.68 18.94
C ALA A 170 5.00 -1.74 20.15
N GLU A 171 5.62 -0.56 19.97
CA GLU A 171 5.68 0.45 21.02
C GLU A 171 4.32 1.14 21.21
N ALA A 172 3.61 1.43 20.11
CA ALA A 172 2.26 1.96 20.15
C ALA A 172 1.31 1.01 20.90
N GLU A 173 1.37 -0.30 20.62
CA GLU A 173 0.57 -1.30 21.32
C GLU A 173 0.82 -1.28 22.83
N ALA A 174 2.08 -1.24 23.26
CA ALA A 174 2.41 -1.21 24.69
C ALA A 174 1.79 0.02 25.38
N VAL A 175 1.87 1.19 24.74
CA VAL A 175 1.27 2.44 25.23
C VAL A 175 -0.26 2.38 25.24
N LEU A 176 -0.89 1.79 24.21
CA LEU A 176 -2.34 1.65 24.13
C LEU A 176 -2.88 0.67 25.17
N ARG A 177 -2.23 -0.47 25.37
CA ARG A 177 -2.59 -1.41 26.45
C ARG A 177 -2.46 -0.77 27.83
N GLN A 178 -1.47 0.10 28.03
CA GLN A 178 -1.35 0.90 29.26
C GLN A 178 -2.55 1.85 29.41
N ALA A 179 -2.97 2.53 28.34
CA ALA A 179 -4.13 3.43 28.38
C ALA A 179 -5.43 2.68 28.73
N LEU A 180 -5.66 1.52 28.10
CA LEU A 180 -6.81 0.66 28.39
C LEU A 180 -6.83 0.20 29.86
N ALA A 181 -5.68 -0.22 30.40
CA ALA A 181 -5.57 -0.62 31.80
C ALA A 181 -5.84 0.53 32.80
N GLN A 182 -5.74 1.78 32.36
CA GLN A 182 -6.09 2.98 33.13
C GLN A 182 -7.57 3.40 32.94
N GLY A 183 -8.41 2.52 32.38
CA GLY A 183 -9.85 2.72 32.22
C GLY A 183 -10.25 3.49 30.96
N ARG A 184 -9.33 3.68 30.00
CA ARG A 184 -9.60 4.41 28.75
C ARG A 184 -10.09 3.47 27.65
N GLU A 185 -11.23 2.82 27.87
CA GLU A 185 -11.83 1.85 26.92
C GLU A 185 -12.65 2.52 25.79
N ASP A 186 -12.28 3.73 25.35
CA ASP A 186 -13.00 4.45 24.30
C ASP A 186 -12.72 3.90 22.90
N PHE A 187 -13.63 4.23 21.97
CA PHE A 187 -13.61 3.76 20.59
C PHE A 187 -12.27 4.04 19.87
N ASP A 188 -11.73 5.25 20.01
CA ASP A 188 -10.50 5.67 19.30
C ASP A 188 -9.28 4.87 19.77
N SER A 189 -9.12 4.71 21.09
CA SER A 189 -8.01 3.93 21.67
C SER A 189 -8.04 2.47 21.24
N GLN A 190 -9.22 1.85 21.18
CA GLN A 190 -9.37 0.47 20.72
C GLN A 190 -9.11 0.35 19.21
N THR A 191 -9.59 1.29 18.41
CA THR A 191 -9.34 1.34 16.96
C THR A 191 -7.84 1.48 16.66
N LEU A 192 -7.13 2.37 17.36
CA LEU A 192 -5.66 2.50 17.27
C LEU A 192 -4.94 1.20 17.67
N LEU A 193 -5.43 0.48 18.69
CA LEU A 193 -4.88 -0.81 19.08
C LEU A 193 -5.06 -1.85 17.97
N GLY A 194 -6.25 -1.90 17.37
CA GLY A 194 -6.52 -2.75 16.21
C GLY A 194 -5.57 -2.48 15.04
N HIS A 195 -5.31 -1.21 14.73
CA HIS A 195 -4.34 -0.83 13.70
C HIS A 195 -2.90 -1.23 14.08
N ALA A 196 -2.49 -1.03 15.33
CA ALA A 196 -1.18 -1.48 15.82
C ALA A 196 -0.99 -3.00 15.71
N LEU A 197 -2.05 -3.77 15.91
CA LEU A 197 -2.03 -5.22 15.73
C LEU A 197 -1.95 -5.61 14.24
N ILE A 198 -2.68 -4.93 13.35
CA ILE A 198 -2.59 -5.15 11.89
C ILE A 198 -1.19 -4.85 11.36
N GLU A 199 -0.57 -3.73 11.76
CA GLU A 199 0.78 -3.37 11.34
C GLU A 199 1.87 -4.33 11.85
N GLN A 200 1.54 -5.15 12.85
CA GLN A 200 2.36 -6.24 13.37
C GLN A 200 1.97 -7.62 12.82
N GLU A 201 1.10 -7.69 11.81
CA GLU A 201 0.60 -8.93 11.21
C GLU A 201 -0.23 -9.80 12.19
N ARG A 202 -0.73 -9.24 13.30
CA ARG A 202 -1.50 -9.95 14.34
C ARG A 202 -3.00 -9.94 14.08
N TYR A 203 -3.40 -10.36 12.88
CA TYR A 203 -4.80 -10.35 12.43
C TYR A 203 -5.75 -11.22 13.29
N ALA A 204 -5.24 -12.28 13.91
CA ALA A 204 -6.03 -13.14 14.78
C ALA A 204 -6.55 -12.42 16.04
N GLU A 205 -5.83 -11.37 16.49
CA GLU A 205 -6.27 -10.51 17.60
C GLU A 205 -6.98 -9.25 17.09
N ALA A 206 -6.52 -8.68 15.98
CA ALA A 206 -7.09 -7.44 15.44
C ALA A 206 -8.53 -7.61 14.93
N LEU A 207 -8.81 -8.67 14.16
CA LEU A 207 -10.13 -8.86 13.53
C LEU A 207 -11.26 -9.00 14.56
N PRO A 208 -11.16 -9.86 15.60
CA PRO A 208 -12.18 -9.93 16.64
C PRO A 208 -12.41 -8.60 17.36
N LEU A 209 -11.35 -7.79 17.54
CA LEU A 209 -11.48 -6.46 18.15
C LEU A 209 -12.30 -5.52 17.27
N PHE A 210 -12.03 -5.44 15.96
CA PHE A 210 -12.84 -4.61 15.05
C PHE A 210 -14.27 -5.13 14.90
N GLU A 211 -14.47 -6.45 14.91
CA GLU A 211 -15.80 -7.05 14.91
C GLU A 211 -16.58 -6.69 16.17
N HIS A 212 -15.93 -6.76 17.34
CA HIS A 212 -16.53 -6.37 18.60
C HIS A 212 -16.94 -4.89 18.58
N LEU A 213 -16.02 -3.99 18.19
CA LEU A 213 -16.30 -2.56 18.06
C LEU A 213 -17.48 -2.28 17.12
N ALA A 214 -17.51 -2.91 15.95
CA ALA A 214 -18.61 -2.73 15.00
C ALA A 214 -19.94 -3.28 15.54
N ALA A 215 -19.92 -4.36 16.32
CA ALA A 215 -21.12 -5.00 16.86
C ALA A 215 -21.69 -4.28 18.09
N THR A 216 -20.85 -3.69 18.94
CA THR A 216 -21.29 -3.09 20.22
C THR A 216 -21.65 -1.62 20.11
N GLN A 217 -21.27 -0.94 19.02
CA GLN A 217 -21.66 0.46 18.81
C GLN A 217 -23.10 0.55 18.29
N PRO A 218 -24.07 1.06 19.09
CA PRO A 218 -25.43 1.24 18.60
C PRO A 218 -25.46 2.36 17.55
N ALA A 219 -26.24 2.20 16.48
CA ALA A 219 -26.39 3.26 15.48
C ALA A 219 -27.11 4.51 16.02
N TRP A 220 -28.06 4.30 16.93
CA TRP A 220 -28.91 5.35 17.50
C TRP A 220 -28.99 5.22 19.04
N PRO A 221 -27.89 5.46 19.78
CA PRO A 221 -27.89 5.48 21.24
C PRO A 221 -28.89 6.52 21.78
N ARG A 222 -29.37 6.27 23.01
CA ARG A 222 -30.39 7.10 23.66
C ARG A 222 -29.93 7.49 25.06
N ARG A 223 -30.00 8.80 25.37
CA ARG A 223 -29.79 9.29 26.75
C ARG A 223 -31.02 8.98 27.60
N ALA A 224 -30.83 8.75 28.90
CA ALA A 224 -31.94 8.52 29.82
C ALA A 224 -32.95 9.68 29.75
N GLY A 225 -34.22 9.36 29.53
CA GLY A 225 -35.31 10.35 29.38
C GLY A 225 -35.46 10.99 28.00
N ALA A 226 -34.61 10.69 27.02
CA ALA A 226 -34.74 11.22 25.65
C ALA A 226 -35.78 10.44 24.83
N ALA A 227 -36.64 11.13 24.09
CA ALA A 227 -37.67 10.53 23.23
C ALA A 227 -37.07 9.90 21.94
N THR A 228 -35.99 10.47 21.43
CA THR A 228 -35.28 10.02 20.22
C THR A 228 -33.82 9.69 20.52
N GLY A 229 -33.22 8.84 19.68
CA GLY A 229 -31.77 8.58 19.73
C GLY A 229 -30.98 9.72 19.06
N TYR A 230 -29.66 9.74 19.27
CA TYR A 230 -28.74 10.63 18.57
C TYR A 230 -27.83 9.84 17.61
N GLU A 231 -27.25 10.53 16.64
CA GLU A 231 -26.33 9.93 15.66
C GLU A 231 -25.05 9.44 16.35
N ASN A 232 -24.64 8.20 16.10
CA ASN A 232 -23.38 7.65 16.57
C ASN A 232 -22.36 7.52 15.44
N TRP A 233 -21.46 8.50 15.34
CA TRP A 233 -20.37 8.47 14.36
C TRP A 233 -19.36 7.35 14.63
N ASP A 234 -19.20 6.89 15.87
CA ASP A 234 -18.32 5.76 16.20
C ASP A 234 -18.82 4.46 15.54
N LYS A 235 -20.14 4.27 15.40
CA LYS A 235 -20.68 3.12 14.67
C LYS A 235 -20.28 3.17 13.20
N PHE A 236 -20.44 4.34 12.58
CA PHE A 236 -20.04 4.54 11.19
C PHE A 236 -18.53 4.27 10.99
N SER A 237 -17.69 4.84 11.84
CA SER A 237 -16.24 4.64 11.83
C SER A 237 -15.86 3.17 12.07
N ALA A 238 -16.53 2.47 12.99
CA ALA A 238 -16.29 1.07 13.29
C ALA A 238 -16.56 0.15 12.08
N ASP A 239 -17.65 0.40 11.33
CA ASP A 239 -17.99 -0.39 10.15
C ASP A 239 -16.98 -0.21 9.01
N ILE A 240 -16.50 1.03 8.80
CA ILE A 240 -15.42 1.32 7.84
C ILE A 240 -14.10 0.67 8.30
N ALA A 241 -13.76 0.80 9.58
CA ALA A 241 -12.54 0.22 10.15
C ALA A 241 -12.52 -1.31 10.02
N LEU A 242 -13.64 -1.99 10.27
CA LEU A 242 -13.77 -3.43 10.07
C LEU A 242 -13.63 -3.81 8.59
N ALA A 243 -14.24 -3.06 7.67
CA ALA A 243 -14.07 -3.33 6.24
C ALA A 243 -12.60 -3.18 5.80
N ARG A 244 -11.91 -2.13 6.26
CA ARG A 244 -10.47 -1.92 6.00
C ARG A 244 -9.62 -3.04 6.60
N ALA A 245 -9.90 -3.47 7.84
CA ALA A 245 -9.21 -4.58 8.49
C ALA A 245 -9.38 -5.90 7.72
N ARG A 246 -10.58 -6.18 7.20
CA ARG A 246 -10.86 -7.33 6.34
C ARG A 246 -10.09 -7.26 5.03
N ALA A 247 -10.01 -6.08 4.40
CA ALA A 247 -9.20 -5.89 3.20
C ALA A 247 -7.71 -6.22 3.46
N SER A 248 -7.13 -5.70 4.55
CA SER A 248 -5.75 -5.98 4.96
C SER A 248 -5.50 -7.47 5.25
N ALA A 249 -6.52 -8.20 5.70
CA ALA A 249 -6.50 -9.63 5.98
C ALA A 249 -6.69 -10.53 4.73
N ASN A 250 -6.59 -9.98 3.52
CA ASN A 250 -6.87 -10.64 2.24
C ASN A 250 -8.35 -11.06 2.04
N HIS A 251 -9.30 -10.44 2.74
CA HIS A 251 -10.75 -10.63 2.58
C HIS A 251 -11.39 -9.49 1.79
N GLY A 252 -10.82 -9.18 0.62
CA GLY A 252 -11.22 -8.04 -0.20
C GLY A 252 -12.66 -8.10 -0.72
N ASP A 253 -13.21 -9.30 -0.92
CA ASP A 253 -14.60 -9.49 -1.32
C ASP A 253 -15.58 -9.11 -0.19
N GLN A 254 -15.26 -9.44 1.06
CA GLN A 254 -16.04 -9.07 2.24
C GLN A 254 -16.00 -7.56 2.46
N ALA A 255 -14.80 -6.96 2.40
CA ALA A 255 -14.61 -5.53 2.52
C ALA A 255 -15.42 -4.75 1.47
N GLU A 256 -15.37 -5.19 0.21
CA GLU A 256 -16.14 -4.56 -0.87
C GLU A 256 -17.65 -4.66 -0.63
N ARG A 257 -18.17 -5.83 -0.22
CA ARG A 257 -19.59 -5.99 0.10
C ARG A 257 -20.04 -5.06 1.23
N MET A 258 -19.26 -4.97 2.30
CA MET A 258 -19.55 -4.09 3.43
C MET A 258 -19.60 -2.61 3.00
N LEU A 259 -18.57 -2.14 2.29
CA LEU A 259 -18.50 -0.75 1.84
C LEU A 259 -19.61 -0.41 0.83
N ARG A 260 -19.95 -1.32 -0.09
CA ARG A 260 -21.08 -1.12 -1.01
C ARG A 260 -22.42 -1.02 -0.27
N ALA A 261 -22.63 -1.80 0.78
CA ALA A 261 -23.84 -1.71 1.60
C ALA A 261 -23.94 -0.34 2.31
N LEU A 262 -22.84 0.16 2.88
CA LEU A 262 -22.80 1.49 3.48
C LEU A 262 -23.04 2.61 2.46
N VAL A 263 -22.41 2.52 1.28
CA VAL A 263 -22.61 3.47 0.17
C VAL A 263 -24.06 3.49 -0.31
N ALA A 264 -24.75 2.34 -0.31
CA ALA A 264 -26.16 2.29 -0.70
C ALA A 264 -27.06 3.06 0.29
N LEU A 265 -26.67 3.14 1.57
CA LEU A 265 -27.38 3.92 2.60
C LEU A 265 -27.05 5.42 2.52
N ALA A 266 -25.77 5.76 2.27
CA ALA A 266 -25.28 7.13 2.26
C ALA A 266 -24.44 7.43 1.00
N PRO A 267 -25.05 7.50 -0.20
CA PRO A 267 -24.32 7.66 -1.45
C PRO A 267 -23.61 9.02 -1.56
N ALA A 268 -24.05 10.05 -0.84
CA ALA A 268 -23.46 11.39 -0.83
C ALA A 268 -22.41 11.60 0.29
N ASN A 269 -21.99 10.55 1.01
CA ASN A 269 -20.92 10.66 2.00
C ASN A 269 -19.55 10.50 1.30
N PRO A 270 -18.68 11.51 1.30
CA PRO A 270 -17.44 11.46 0.54
C PRO A 270 -16.37 10.53 1.15
N GLU A 271 -16.40 10.29 2.47
CA GLU A 271 -15.50 9.33 3.13
C GLU A 271 -15.80 7.89 2.67
N LEU A 272 -17.08 7.51 2.59
CA LEU A 272 -17.49 6.21 2.04
C LEU A 272 -17.15 6.06 0.56
N GLN A 273 -17.25 7.15 -0.20
CA GLN A 273 -16.86 7.16 -1.61
C GLN A 273 -15.36 6.87 -1.74
N ALA A 274 -14.51 7.58 -0.97
CA ALA A 274 -13.06 7.37 -0.93
C ALA A 274 -12.68 5.98 -0.40
N ALA A 275 -13.34 5.48 0.66
CA ALA A 275 -13.08 4.15 1.20
C ALA A 275 -13.38 3.03 0.19
N LEU A 276 -14.50 3.13 -0.53
CA LEU A 276 -14.80 2.18 -1.61
C LEU A 276 -13.87 2.38 -2.82
N ALA A 277 -13.43 3.59 -3.14
CA ALA A 277 -12.43 3.84 -4.18
C ALA A 277 -11.09 3.15 -3.85
N ALA A 278 -10.59 3.30 -2.63
CA ALA A 278 -9.40 2.60 -2.15
C ALA A 278 -9.57 1.08 -2.25
N GLN A 279 -10.75 0.56 -1.89
CA GLN A 279 -11.03 -0.86 -2.06
C GLN A 279 -11.06 -1.28 -3.54
N GLN A 280 -11.63 -0.49 -4.45
CA GLN A 280 -11.60 -0.76 -5.89
C GLN A 280 -10.16 -0.76 -6.44
N ALA A 281 -9.30 0.15 -5.96
CA ALA A 281 -7.88 0.17 -6.32
C ALA A 281 -7.17 -1.12 -5.86
N ASN A 282 -7.40 -1.56 -4.62
CA ASN A 282 -6.89 -2.84 -4.10
C ASN A 282 -7.36 -4.06 -4.91
N ARG A 283 -8.54 -3.98 -5.53
CA ARG A 283 -9.12 -5.02 -6.39
C ARG A 283 -8.57 -4.99 -7.82
N GLY A 284 -7.68 -4.05 -8.15
CA GLY A 284 -7.08 -3.89 -9.47
C GLY A 284 -7.86 -2.98 -10.41
N TRP A 285 -8.73 -2.09 -9.89
CA TRP A 285 -9.56 -1.20 -10.71
C TRP A 285 -9.22 0.29 -10.55
N PRO A 286 -8.01 0.71 -10.96
CA PRO A 286 -7.56 2.08 -10.75
C PRO A 286 -8.36 3.11 -11.56
N GLN A 287 -8.93 2.76 -12.72
CA GLN A 287 -9.78 3.69 -13.47
C GLN A 287 -11.13 3.90 -12.78
N ALA A 288 -11.76 2.83 -12.28
CA ALA A 288 -13.00 2.94 -11.50
C ALA A 288 -12.77 3.68 -10.17
N ALA A 289 -11.68 3.37 -9.47
CA ALA A 289 -11.30 4.04 -8.23
C ALA A 289 -11.06 5.54 -8.45
N LEU A 290 -10.32 5.93 -9.50
CA LEU A 290 -10.10 7.34 -9.84
C LEU A 290 -11.40 8.10 -10.07
N GLN A 291 -12.35 7.52 -10.82
CA GLN A 291 -13.64 8.16 -11.05
C GLN A 291 -14.40 8.38 -9.74
N ARG A 292 -14.30 7.43 -8.82
CA ARG A 292 -14.96 7.49 -7.53
C ARG A 292 -14.32 8.48 -6.57
N ASP A 293 -12.99 8.54 -6.53
CA ASP A 293 -12.25 9.58 -5.78
C ASP A 293 -12.62 10.98 -6.29
N LEU A 294 -12.67 11.18 -7.62
CA LEU A 294 -13.11 12.46 -8.20
C LEU A 294 -14.55 12.80 -7.81
N GLY A 295 -15.43 11.81 -7.72
CA GLY A 295 -16.80 11.98 -7.21
C GLY A 295 -16.82 12.37 -5.71
N ALA A 296 -15.95 11.77 -4.90
CA ALA A 296 -15.78 12.16 -3.49
C ALA A 296 -15.30 13.62 -3.37
N LEU A 297 -14.36 14.04 -4.22
CA LEU A 297 -13.86 15.42 -4.25
C LEU A 297 -14.86 16.44 -4.79
N ALA A 298 -15.85 16.00 -5.58
CA ALA A 298 -16.97 16.85 -5.97
C ALA A 298 -17.95 17.11 -4.82
N LEU A 299 -18.05 16.17 -3.87
CA LEU A 299 -18.84 16.32 -2.64
C LEU A 299 -18.10 17.13 -1.58
N ASP A 300 -16.80 16.86 -1.41
CA ASP A 300 -15.92 17.61 -0.52
C ASP A 300 -14.48 17.66 -1.08
N PRO A 301 -14.04 18.82 -1.61
CA PRO A 301 -12.70 19.00 -2.17
C PRO A 301 -11.55 18.81 -1.15
N SER A 302 -11.84 18.89 0.15
CA SER A 302 -10.84 18.80 1.21
C SER A 302 -10.54 17.35 1.64
N GLN A 303 -11.37 16.39 1.22
CA GLN A 303 -11.26 14.97 1.61
C GLN A 303 -9.90 14.36 1.26
N LYS A 304 -9.07 14.22 2.29
CA LYS A 304 -7.67 13.82 2.17
C LYS A 304 -7.49 12.44 1.53
N ASP A 305 -8.27 11.44 1.96
CA ASP A 305 -8.19 10.07 1.43
C ASP A 305 -8.46 10.03 -0.08
N ALA A 306 -9.45 10.76 -0.56
CA ALA A 306 -9.75 10.85 -1.99
C ALA A 306 -8.64 11.58 -2.77
N ARG A 307 -8.04 12.63 -2.21
CA ARG A 307 -6.89 13.32 -2.83
C ARG A 307 -5.68 12.39 -2.96
N ILE A 308 -5.40 11.58 -1.93
CA ILE A 308 -4.37 10.53 -1.97
C ILE A 308 -4.73 9.50 -3.05
N GLY A 309 -5.97 9.03 -3.07
CA GLY A 309 -6.50 8.09 -4.06
C GLY A 309 -6.33 8.58 -5.50
N VAL A 310 -6.59 9.85 -5.79
CA VAL A 310 -6.31 10.45 -7.12
C VAL A 310 -4.84 10.32 -7.49
N VAL A 311 -3.91 10.62 -6.59
CA VAL A 311 -2.47 10.50 -6.85
C VAL A 311 -2.08 9.05 -7.15
N GLU A 312 -2.50 8.12 -6.29
CA GLU A 312 -2.17 6.69 -6.42
C GLU A 312 -2.80 6.06 -7.66
N ASN A 313 -4.05 6.40 -7.98
CA ASN A 313 -4.74 5.87 -9.15
C ASN A 313 -4.16 6.44 -10.45
N GLN A 314 -3.79 7.74 -10.51
CA GLN A 314 -3.07 8.27 -11.67
C GLN A 314 -1.69 7.62 -11.85
N ARG A 315 -0.99 7.32 -10.75
CA ARG A 315 0.25 6.56 -10.76
C ARG A 315 0.03 5.14 -11.30
N ALA A 316 -0.96 4.42 -10.79
CA ALA A 316 -1.31 3.05 -11.25
C ALA A 316 -1.72 3.03 -12.73
N LEU A 317 -2.40 4.08 -13.20
CA LEU A 317 -2.74 4.29 -14.60
C LEU A 317 -1.56 4.79 -15.45
N ARG A 318 -0.33 4.86 -14.93
CA ARG A 318 0.87 5.29 -15.67
C ARG A 318 0.76 6.70 -16.26
N ARG A 319 0.22 7.64 -15.47
CA ARG A 319 0.07 9.08 -15.81
C ARG A 319 0.90 9.93 -14.84
N PRO A 320 2.25 9.89 -14.95
CA PRO A 320 3.13 10.45 -13.93
C PRO A 320 3.04 11.98 -13.82
N ASP A 321 2.70 12.67 -14.90
CA ASP A 321 2.42 14.11 -14.93
C ASP A 321 1.18 14.46 -14.09
N LEU A 322 0.07 13.74 -14.29
CA LEU A 322 -1.18 13.96 -13.57
C LEU A 322 -1.06 13.56 -12.09
N ALA A 323 -0.37 12.47 -11.80
CA ALA A 323 -0.08 12.07 -10.41
C ALA A 323 0.70 13.17 -9.67
N GLN A 324 1.72 13.75 -10.31
CA GLN A 324 2.50 14.84 -9.69
C GLN A 324 1.73 16.15 -9.59
N ALA A 325 0.92 16.49 -10.58
CA ALA A 325 0.07 17.67 -10.55
C ALA A 325 -0.95 17.60 -9.40
N ALA A 326 -1.50 16.41 -9.11
CA ALA A 326 -2.38 16.18 -7.97
C ALA A 326 -1.60 16.14 -6.64
N PHE A 327 -0.39 15.60 -6.63
CA PHE A 327 0.43 15.47 -5.42
C PHE A 327 0.96 16.82 -4.92
N ALA A 328 1.39 17.72 -5.81
CA ALA A 328 2.01 18.99 -5.43
C ALA A 328 1.15 19.85 -4.46
N PRO A 329 -0.13 20.18 -4.75
CA PRO A 329 -0.96 20.92 -3.81
C PRO A 329 -1.29 20.12 -2.55
N LEU A 330 -1.47 18.79 -2.66
CA LEU A 330 -1.70 17.93 -1.50
C LEU A 330 -0.51 17.95 -0.53
N HIS A 331 0.71 17.88 -1.06
CA HIS A 331 1.91 17.95 -0.24
C HIS A 331 2.17 19.35 0.32
N ALA A 332 1.85 20.40 -0.45
CA ALA A 332 1.92 21.78 0.03
C ALA A 332 0.94 22.01 1.20
N ASP A 333 -0.25 21.43 1.12
CA ASP A 333 -1.19 21.46 2.22
C ASP A 333 -0.60 20.70 3.40
N TYR A 334 -0.15 19.45 3.26
CA TYR A 334 0.33 18.60 4.36
C TYR A 334 1.85 18.29 4.27
N PRO A 335 2.74 19.28 4.50
CA PRO A 335 4.18 19.11 4.28
C PRO A 335 4.85 18.17 5.29
N ASP A 336 4.32 18.11 6.51
CA ASP A 336 4.87 17.33 7.61
C ASP A 336 4.31 15.89 7.70
N ASP A 337 3.41 15.51 6.78
CA ASP A 337 2.80 14.18 6.75
C ASP A 337 3.82 13.11 6.28
N PRO A 338 4.21 12.15 7.13
CA PRO A 338 5.18 11.13 6.75
C PRO A 338 4.69 10.16 5.67
N GLY A 339 3.37 9.95 5.56
CA GLY A 339 2.74 9.17 4.51
C GLY A 339 2.91 9.84 3.14
N LEU A 340 2.65 11.14 3.06
CA LEU A 340 2.87 11.89 1.81
C LEU A 340 4.34 11.99 1.43
N ALA A 341 5.25 12.11 2.39
CA ALA A 341 6.68 12.05 2.12
C ALA A 341 7.08 10.71 1.46
N ARG A 342 6.53 9.59 1.93
CA ARG A 342 6.73 8.25 1.31
C ARG A 342 6.09 8.13 -0.07
N LEU A 343 4.90 8.68 -0.27
CA LEU A 343 4.24 8.72 -1.57
C LEU A 343 5.08 9.54 -2.58
N GLY A 344 5.59 10.70 -2.17
CA GLY A 344 6.51 11.51 -2.98
C GLY A 344 7.79 10.77 -3.34
N ALA A 345 8.40 10.06 -2.38
CA ALA A 345 9.56 9.21 -2.65
C ALA A 345 9.24 8.09 -3.65
N THR A 346 8.04 7.53 -3.59
CA THR A 346 7.57 6.50 -4.54
C THR A 346 7.36 7.07 -5.94
N LEU A 347 6.74 8.25 -6.07
CA LEU A 347 6.60 8.94 -7.36
C LEU A 347 7.96 9.32 -7.97
N ALA A 348 8.93 9.72 -7.15
CA ALA A 348 10.29 9.99 -7.60
C ALA A 348 10.98 8.71 -8.10
N ARG A 349 10.79 7.59 -7.41
CA ARG A 349 11.34 6.28 -7.77
C ARG A 349 10.82 5.79 -9.12
N ASP A 350 9.51 5.88 -9.35
CA ASP A 350 8.89 5.47 -10.62
C ASP A 350 9.42 6.24 -11.84
N ARG A 351 10.03 7.42 -11.61
CA ARG A 351 10.68 8.26 -12.63
C ARG A 351 12.18 8.01 -12.75
N GLY A 352 12.78 7.37 -11.75
CA GLY A 352 14.20 7.01 -11.73
C GLY A 352 14.51 5.82 -12.63
N TRP A 353 15.73 5.29 -12.52
CA TRP A 353 16.20 4.11 -13.26
C TRP A 353 15.32 2.89 -13.00
N GLN A 354 15.15 2.04 -14.02
CA GLN A 354 14.50 0.74 -13.89
C GLN A 354 15.44 -0.35 -14.37
N VAL A 355 15.55 -1.43 -13.59
CA VAL A 355 16.42 -2.57 -13.91
C VAL A 355 15.65 -3.87 -13.67
N HIS A 356 15.71 -4.77 -14.64
CA HIS A 356 15.21 -6.13 -14.56
C HIS A 356 16.32 -7.09 -14.95
N LEU A 357 16.62 -8.05 -14.08
CA LEU A 357 17.59 -9.09 -14.32
C LEU A 357 16.92 -10.44 -14.08
N THR A 358 16.95 -11.31 -15.07
CA THR A 358 16.57 -12.72 -14.90
C THR A 358 17.72 -13.62 -15.27
N SER A 359 17.84 -14.73 -14.56
CA SER A 359 18.74 -15.81 -14.92
C SER A 359 18.09 -17.16 -14.61
N ARG A 360 18.26 -18.11 -15.51
CA ARG A 360 17.78 -19.48 -15.38
C ARG A 360 18.86 -20.44 -15.80
N ILE A 361 18.97 -21.56 -15.09
CA ILE A 361 19.83 -22.67 -15.45
C ILE A 361 19.07 -23.97 -15.24
N GLY A 362 19.26 -24.93 -16.13
CA GLY A 362 18.56 -26.20 -16.12
C GLY A 362 19.49 -27.36 -16.43
N ARG A 363 19.09 -28.54 -15.98
CA ARG A 363 19.75 -29.80 -16.30
C ARG A 363 18.71 -30.85 -16.65
N GLY A 364 18.91 -31.47 -17.82
CA GLY A 364 18.17 -32.63 -18.29
C GLY A 364 18.98 -33.93 -18.15
N ASP A 365 18.29 -35.07 -18.08
CA ASP A 365 18.90 -36.41 -18.16
C ASP A 365 18.80 -37.05 -19.56
N GLY A 366 18.13 -36.39 -20.52
CA GLY A 366 17.97 -36.86 -21.90
C GLY A 366 19.12 -36.47 -22.82
N GLY A 367 19.82 -37.46 -23.38
CA GLY A 367 20.97 -37.25 -24.28
C GLY A 367 20.64 -36.62 -25.64
N ALA A 368 19.36 -36.57 -26.03
CA ALA A 368 18.87 -35.96 -27.27
C ALA A 368 17.80 -34.88 -27.02
N SER A 369 17.74 -34.35 -25.80
CA SER A 369 16.71 -33.38 -25.40
C SER A 369 16.68 -32.15 -26.32
N PRO A 370 15.47 -31.64 -26.66
CA PRO A 370 15.31 -30.33 -27.30
C PRO A 370 15.97 -29.19 -26.53
N LEU A 371 16.05 -29.31 -25.20
CA LEU A 371 16.68 -28.34 -24.30
C LEU A 371 18.19 -28.59 -24.15
N GLY A 372 18.70 -29.74 -24.60
CA GLY A 372 20.06 -30.19 -24.32
C GLY A 372 20.23 -30.79 -22.92
N SER A 373 21.43 -31.28 -22.64
CA SER A 373 21.78 -31.89 -21.33
C SER A 373 21.84 -30.85 -20.20
N ARG A 374 22.14 -29.59 -20.55
CA ARG A 374 22.09 -28.41 -19.70
C ARG A 374 21.62 -27.25 -20.55
N ASP A 375 20.86 -26.36 -19.95
CA ASP A 375 20.36 -25.17 -20.59
C ASP A 375 20.44 -23.98 -19.65
N GLY A 376 20.38 -22.78 -20.21
CA GLY A 376 20.28 -21.58 -19.41
C GLY A 376 19.94 -20.36 -20.24
N GLY A 377 19.60 -19.30 -19.52
CA GLY A 377 19.18 -18.04 -20.08
C GLY A 377 19.50 -16.92 -19.09
N SER A 378 19.88 -15.75 -19.58
CA SER A 378 19.94 -14.53 -18.77
C SER A 378 19.46 -13.34 -19.59
N LEU A 379 18.68 -12.46 -18.95
CA LEU A 379 18.19 -11.21 -19.54
C LEU A 379 18.49 -10.08 -18.56
N LEU A 380 19.18 -9.06 -19.03
CA LEU A 380 19.32 -7.77 -18.36
C LEU A 380 18.59 -6.71 -19.19
N GLU A 381 17.63 -6.05 -18.58
CA GLU A 381 17.00 -4.84 -19.09
C GLU A 381 17.31 -3.69 -18.14
N ALA A 382 17.79 -2.58 -18.69
CA ALA A 382 18.08 -1.38 -17.93
C ALA A 382 17.55 -0.16 -18.69
N GLU A 383 16.73 0.64 -18.03
CA GLU A 383 16.09 1.82 -18.61
C GLU A 383 16.47 3.09 -17.87
N SER A 384 16.79 4.14 -18.64
CA SER A 384 17.05 5.49 -18.14
C SER A 384 15.87 6.04 -17.34
N PRO A 385 16.06 7.04 -16.47
CA PRO A 385 14.97 7.84 -15.93
C PRO A 385 14.02 8.36 -17.01
N LEU A 386 12.79 8.74 -16.62
CA LEU A 386 11.81 9.28 -17.54
C LEU A 386 12.34 10.54 -18.23
N ILE A 387 12.34 10.51 -19.56
CA ILE A 387 12.58 11.65 -20.45
C ILE A 387 11.22 12.27 -20.76
N GLY A 388 11.03 13.51 -20.31
CA GLY A 388 9.71 14.12 -20.24
C GLY A 388 8.81 13.35 -19.29
N THR A 389 7.66 12.89 -19.76
CA THR A 389 6.66 12.19 -18.92
C THR A 389 6.33 10.79 -19.43
N ARG A 390 6.96 10.35 -20.53
CA ARG A 390 6.50 9.18 -21.31
C ARG A 390 7.60 8.28 -21.84
N TRP A 391 8.82 8.80 -22.04
CA TRP A 391 9.86 8.09 -22.77
C TRP A 391 11.00 7.63 -21.84
N ARG A 392 11.60 6.49 -22.17
CA ARG A 392 12.87 6.02 -21.62
C ARG A 392 13.74 5.53 -22.77
N VAL A 393 15.05 5.63 -22.61
CA VAL A 393 16.00 4.88 -23.45
C VAL A 393 16.49 3.68 -22.66
N GLY A 394 16.64 2.55 -23.33
CA GLY A 394 16.91 1.27 -22.68
C GLY A 394 18.02 0.48 -23.35
N LEU A 395 18.58 -0.43 -22.57
CA LEU A 395 19.50 -1.47 -23.00
C LEU A 395 18.90 -2.83 -22.65
N ARG A 396 18.99 -3.77 -23.59
CA ARG A 396 18.60 -5.17 -23.44
C ARG A 396 19.77 -6.06 -23.81
N ALA A 397 20.32 -6.78 -22.85
CA ALA A 397 21.35 -7.80 -23.05
C ALA A 397 20.76 -9.17 -22.74
N ARG A 398 20.81 -10.09 -23.71
CA ARG A 398 20.26 -11.43 -23.58
C ARG A 398 21.31 -12.48 -23.91
N ASP A 399 21.24 -13.59 -23.18
CA ASP A 399 22.11 -14.72 -23.35
C ASP A 399 21.37 -16.04 -23.09
N ASP A 400 21.03 -16.78 -24.14
CA ASP A 400 20.41 -18.10 -24.05
C ASP A 400 21.37 -19.16 -24.58
N TRP A 401 21.45 -20.32 -23.92
CA TRP A 401 22.37 -21.39 -24.31
C TRP A 401 21.83 -22.77 -23.98
N ALA A 402 22.31 -23.77 -24.73
CA ALA A 402 22.03 -25.18 -24.52
C ALA A 402 23.23 -26.06 -24.89
N ASP A 403 23.52 -27.05 -24.05
CA ASP A 403 24.51 -28.11 -24.29
C ASP A 403 23.87 -29.24 -25.10
N LEU A 404 23.94 -29.12 -26.42
CA LEU A 404 23.44 -30.11 -27.38
C LEU A 404 24.53 -31.16 -27.68
N PRO A 405 24.17 -32.31 -28.28
CA PRO A 405 25.17 -33.32 -28.66
C PRO A 405 26.28 -32.71 -29.54
N GLY A 406 27.51 -32.76 -29.04
CA GLY A 406 28.72 -32.33 -29.77
C GLY A 406 29.15 -30.88 -29.55
N GLU A 407 28.29 -29.97 -29.07
CA GLU A 407 28.62 -28.55 -28.89
C GLU A 407 27.64 -27.78 -28.00
N ARG A 408 28.11 -26.66 -27.43
CA ARG A 408 27.26 -25.65 -26.79
C ARG A 408 26.78 -24.65 -27.82
N VAL A 409 25.46 -24.54 -27.97
CA VAL A 409 24.83 -23.52 -28.82
C VAL A 409 24.39 -22.35 -27.96
N ARG A 410 24.60 -21.14 -28.48
CA ARG A 410 24.36 -19.89 -27.76
C ARG A 410 23.69 -18.87 -28.68
N GLN A 411 22.70 -18.16 -28.16
CA GLN A 411 22.13 -16.95 -28.72
C GLN A 411 22.44 -15.81 -27.77
N HIS A 412 23.34 -14.92 -28.19
CA HIS A 412 23.75 -13.78 -27.39
C HIS A 412 23.47 -12.51 -28.17
N SER A 413 22.76 -11.56 -27.56
CA SER A 413 22.41 -10.31 -28.25
C SER A 413 22.49 -9.12 -27.32
N LEU A 414 22.89 -7.97 -27.90
CA LEU A 414 22.85 -6.68 -27.25
C LEU A 414 22.01 -5.72 -28.09
N SER A 415 21.00 -5.12 -27.49
CA SER A 415 20.08 -4.18 -28.14
C SER A 415 19.95 -2.89 -27.35
N LEU A 416 19.77 -1.78 -28.06
CA LEU A 416 19.43 -0.47 -27.52
C LEU A 416 18.09 -0.06 -28.08
N GLY A 417 17.32 0.68 -27.29
CA GLY A 417 15.96 0.99 -27.66
C GLY A 417 15.36 2.17 -26.94
N ALA A 418 14.10 2.42 -27.27
CA ALA A 418 13.26 3.39 -26.61
C ALA A 418 11.96 2.72 -26.17
N HIS A 419 11.43 3.22 -25.05
CA HIS A 419 10.21 2.74 -24.45
C HIS A 419 9.31 3.93 -24.17
N TYR A 420 8.12 3.92 -24.76
CA TYR A 420 7.04 4.84 -24.49
C TYR A 420 6.02 4.18 -23.55
N ARG A 421 5.67 4.87 -22.47
CA ARG A 421 4.64 4.40 -21.55
C ARG A 421 3.81 5.57 -21.04
N TYR A 422 2.53 5.58 -21.39
CA TYR A 422 1.57 6.57 -20.90
C TYR A 422 0.14 6.07 -20.96
N ASP A 423 -0.57 6.17 -19.83
CA ASP A 423 -1.97 5.77 -19.71
C ASP A 423 -2.25 4.32 -20.17
N ARG A 424 -2.86 4.19 -21.35
CA ARG A 424 -3.28 2.91 -21.93
C ARG A 424 -2.21 2.25 -22.79
N LEU A 425 -1.27 3.04 -23.30
CA LEU A 425 -0.29 2.61 -24.29
C LEU A 425 1.07 2.35 -23.64
N ASP A 426 1.60 1.17 -23.92
CA ASP A 426 2.96 0.75 -23.66
C ASP A 426 3.56 0.35 -25.01
N LEU A 427 4.69 0.91 -25.39
CA LEU A 427 5.32 0.63 -26.68
C LEU A 427 6.84 0.62 -26.50
N SER A 428 7.49 -0.48 -26.85
CA SER A 428 8.94 -0.60 -26.83
C SER A 428 9.48 -1.00 -28.19
N VAL A 429 10.61 -0.39 -28.56
CA VAL A 429 11.35 -0.68 -29.79
C VAL A 429 12.80 -0.84 -29.42
N TYR A 430 13.36 -2.01 -29.68
CA TYR A 430 14.76 -2.33 -29.46
C TYR A 430 15.39 -2.82 -30.75
N GLY A 431 16.59 -2.34 -31.05
CA GLY A 431 17.40 -2.76 -32.19
C GLY A 431 18.83 -3.04 -31.76
N GLY A 432 19.45 -4.04 -32.35
CA GLY A 432 20.75 -4.52 -31.92
C GLY A 432 21.35 -5.53 -32.88
N ARG A 433 22.30 -6.31 -32.34
CA ARG A 433 22.96 -7.37 -33.08
C ARG A 433 23.10 -8.63 -32.24
N ALA A 434 23.12 -9.75 -32.93
CA ALA A 434 23.62 -10.99 -32.36
C ALA A 434 25.16 -10.96 -32.30
N LEU A 435 25.69 -11.45 -31.17
CA LEU A 435 27.09 -11.42 -30.78
C LEU A 435 27.67 -12.84 -30.66
N ASP A 436 26.87 -13.87 -30.96
CA ASP A 436 27.31 -15.27 -30.98
C ASP A 436 27.86 -15.72 -32.35
N HIS A 437 28.40 -16.94 -32.41
CA HIS A 437 29.01 -17.48 -33.62
C HIS A 437 27.99 -17.90 -34.69
N PHE A 438 26.74 -18.22 -34.31
CA PHE A 438 25.71 -18.76 -35.19
C PHE A 438 24.89 -17.69 -35.91
N GLY A 439 24.97 -16.44 -35.46
CA GLY A 439 24.34 -15.27 -36.11
C GLY A 439 25.23 -14.03 -36.06
N ARG A 440 26.55 -14.20 -36.19
CA ARG A 440 27.52 -13.11 -36.01
C ARG A 440 27.16 -11.92 -36.90
N ASP A 441 26.96 -10.76 -36.27
CA ASP A 441 26.58 -9.48 -36.90
C ASP A 441 25.18 -9.42 -37.53
N ASP A 442 24.35 -10.46 -37.40
CA ASP A 442 22.98 -10.41 -37.88
C ASP A 442 22.15 -9.42 -37.06
N PRO A 443 21.29 -8.61 -37.72
CA PRO A 443 20.46 -7.65 -37.03
C PRO A 443 19.41 -8.37 -36.16
N THR A 444 19.23 -7.86 -34.95
CA THR A 444 18.15 -8.25 -34.03
C THR A 444 17.27 -7.03 -33.79
N TRP A 445 15.96 -7.20 -33.79
CA TRP A 445 15.05 -6.14 -33.39
C TRP A 445 13.78 -6.71 -32.77
N SER A 446 13.18 -5.95 -31.87
CA SER A 446 11.89 -6.27 -31.27
C SER A 446 11.02 -5.02 -31.20
N LEU A 447 9.75 -5.18 -31.56
CA LEU A 447 8.68 -4.21 -31.40
C LEU A 447 7.63 -4.85 -30.50
N GLU A 448 7.35 -4.25 -29.36
CA GLU A 448 6.32 -4.72 -28.42
C GLU A 448 5.35 -3.58 -28.15
N ALA A 449 4.04 -3.82 -28.32
CA ALA A 449 2.98 -2.86 -28.07
C ALA A 449 1.94 -3.48 -27.13
N GLY A 450 1.62 -2.78 -26.03
CA GLY A 450 0.58 -3.13 -25.08
C GLY A 450 -0.52 -2.07 -25.06
N TRP A 451 -1.77 -2.52 -24.95
CA TRP A 451 -2.93 -1.64 -24.81
C TRP A 451 -3.86 -2.10 -23.68
N ARG A 452 -4.18 -1.18 -22.77
CA ARG A 452 -5.18 -1.38 -21.71
C ARG A 452 -6.54 -0.85 -22.16
N PHE A 453 -7.51 -1.74 -22.38
CA PHE A 453 -8.87 -1.35 -22.80
C PHE A 453 -9.71 -0.85 -21.63
N SER A 454 -9.57 -1.52 -20.49
CA SER A 454 -10.25 -1.24 -19.21
C SER A 454 -9.33 -1.65 -18.06
N ASP A 455 -9.82 -1.55 -16.83
CA ASP A 455 -9.13 -2.12 -15.67
C ASP A 455 -9.00 -3.66 -15.73
N THR A 456 -9.83 -4.32 -16.53
CA THR A 456 -9.96 -5.78 -16.55
C THR A 456 -9.40 -6.43 -17.80
N TRP A 457 -9.23 -5.68 -18.90
CA TRP A 457 -8.76 -6.21 -20.18
C TRP A 457 -7.57 -5.45 -20.70
N SER A 458 -6.53 -6.19 -21.09
CA SER A 458 -5.40 -5.67 -21.85
C SER A 458 -5.01 -6.63 -22.98
N ALA A 459 -4.32 -6.10 -23.99
CA ALA A 459 -3.74 -6.90 -25.06
C ALA A 459 -2.31 -6.49 -25.33
N THR A 460 -1.54 -7.42 -25.90
CA THR A 460 -0.17 -7.21 -26.35
C THR A 460 0.02 -7.70 -27.77
N LEU A 461 0.91 -7.06 -28.52
CA LEU A 461 1.38 -7.46 -29.83
C LEU A 461 2.90 -7.34 -29.83
N ALA A 462 3.61 -8.38 -30.25
CA ALA A 462 5.05 -8.40 -30.34
C ALA A 462 5.51 -8.92 -31.69
N ALA A 463 6.48 -8.25 -32.31
CA ALA A 463 7.16 -8.72 -33.51
C ALA A 463 8.68 -8.70 -33.25
N THR A 464 9.37 -9.80 -33.53
CA THR A 464 10.79 -9.95 -33.22
C THR A 464 11.54 -10.62 -34.37
N ARG A 465 12.69 -10.06 -34.77
CA ARG A 465 13.67 -10.71 -35.65
C ARG A 465 14.69 -11.46 -34.78
N GLN A 466 15.00 -12.70 -35.17
CA GLN A 466 15.76 -13.63 -34.33
C GLN A 466 15.10 -13.81 -32.95
N ASP A 467 13.86 -14.30 -32.97
CA ASP A 467 13.08 -14.49 -31.76
C ASP A 467 13.81 -15.41 -30.76
N PRO A 468 13.99 -15.01 -29.50
CA PRO A 468 14.64 -15.82 -28.46
C PRO A 468 13.95 -17.15 -28.18
N GLU A 469 12.67 -17.27 -28.54
CA GLU A 469 11.87 -18.48 -28.35
C GLU A 469 12.05 -19.48 -29.50
N ALA A 470 12.86 -19.13 -30.49
CA ALA A 470 13.27 -20.04 -31.55
C ALA A 470 14.14 -21.18 -31.03
N SER A 471 14.09 -22.33 -31.69
CA SER A 471 14.84 -23.51 -31.28
C SER A 471 16.35 -23.30 -31.38
N LEU A 472 17.07 -23.50 -30.27
CA LEU A 472 18.54 -23.55 -30.29
C LEU A 472 19.07 -24.76 -31.07
N GLN A 473 18.29 -25.85 -31.18
CA GLN A 473 18.64 -26.96 -32.09
C GLN A 473 18.60 -26.53 -33.56
N ALA A 474 17.63 -25.69 -33.94
CA ALA A 474 17.59 -25.10 -35.29
C ALA A 474 18.75 -24.11 -35.50
N ARG A 475 19.07 -23.28 -34.49
CA ARG A 475 20.20 -22.34 -34.53
C ARG A 475 21.54 -23.06 -34.75
N ARG A 476 21.73 -24.24 -34.16
CA ARG A 476 22.89 -25.12 -34.41
C ARG A 476 23.11 -25.41 -35.89
N LEU A 477 22.02 -25.52 -36.65
CA LEU A 477 22.00 -25.81 -38.08
C LEU A 477 22.10 -24.55 -38.95
N GLY A 478 22.34 -23.38 -38.35
CA GLY A 478 22.32 -22.09 -39.04
C GLY A 478 20.91 -21.61 -39.40
N ILE A 479 19.86 -22.18 -38.80
CA ILE A 479 18.47 -21.81 -39.07
C ILE A 479 18.00 -20.83 -38.00
N GLN A 480 17.60 -19.64 -38.42
CA GLN A 480 17.05 -18.59 -37.55
C GLN A 480 15.53 -18.51 -37.71
N ALA A 481 14.85 -17.85 -36.77
CA ALA A 481 13.41 -17.59 -36.87
C ALA A 481 13.02 -16.18 -36.44
N ASP A 482 12.00 -15.67 -37.12
CA ASP A 482 11.29 -14.45 -36.73
C ASP A 482 9.99 -14.83 -36.01
N GLY A 483 9.57 -14.01 -35.07
CA GLY A 483 8.37 -14.21 -34.28
C GLY A 483 7.34 -13.10 -34.41
N LEU A 484 6.08 -13.49 -34.38
CA LEU A 484 4.94 -12.62 -34.15
C LEU A 484 4.11 -13.23 -33.02
N ALA A 485 3.78 -12.45 -31.99
CA ALA A 485 2.96 -12.88 -30.87
C ALA A 485 1.85 -11.87 -30.61
N ALA A 486 0.66 -12.36 -30.26
CA ALA A 486 -0.46 -11.55 -29.80
C ALA A 486 -1.00 -12.14 -28.50
N GLY A 487 -1.26 -11.31 -27.50
CA GLY A 487 -1.74 -11.72 -26.19
C GLY A 487 -2.99 -10.95 -25.77
N ILE A 488 -3.84 -11.58 -24.99
CA ILE A 488 -4.97 -10.96 -24.29
C ILE A 488 -4.90 -11.40 -22.83
N CYS A 489 -5.03 -10.44 -21.92
CA CYS A 489 -5.10 -10.69 -20.49
C CYS A 489 -6.43 -10.20 -19.94
N TRP A 490 -7.11 -11.06 -19.19
CA TRP A 490 -8.34 -10.74 -18.47
C TRP A 490 -8.13 -10.93 -16.97
N THR A 491 -8.18 -9.82 -16.23
CA THR A 491 -8.06 -9.79 -14.76
C THR A 491 -9.30 -9.08 -14.20
N PRO A 492 -10.43 -9.79 -14.03
CA PRO A 492 -11.66 -9.14 -13.57
C PRO A 492 -11.56 -8.60 -12.15
N VAL A 493 -10.74 -9.22 -11.30
CA VAL A 493 -10.49 -8.88 -9.89
C VAL A 493 -9.09 -9.38 -9.50
N ASP A 494 -8.53 -8.88 -8.40
CA ASP A 494 -7.31 -9.34 -7.70
C ASP A 494 -7.13 -10.87 -7.51
N THR A 495 -8.21 -11.65 -7.57
CA THR A 495 -8.24 -13.09 -7.32
C THR A 495 -8.28 -13.94 -8.58
N THR A 496 -8.42 -13.34 -9.76
CA THR A 496 -8.64 -14.09 -11.01
C THR A 496 -7.83 -13.48 -12.14
N ARG A 497 -7.07 -14.30 -12.86
CA ARG A 497 -6.32 -13.88 -14.04
C ARG A 497 -6.32 -14.97 -15.10
N TRP A 498 -6.58 -14.57 -16.34
CA TRP A 498 -6.49 -15.42 -17.53
C TRP A 498 -5.64 -14.74 -18.59
N ASP A 499 -4.66 -15.46 -19.13
CA ASP A 499 -3.79 -14.99 -20.20
C ASP A 499 -3.93 -15.95 -21.40
N LEU A 500 -4.28 -15.42 -22.55
CA LEU A 500 -4.33 -16.13 -23.83
C LEU A 500 -3.27 -15.54 -24.77
N GLN A 501 -2.35 -16.36 -25.26
CA GLN A 501 -1.28 -15.93 -26.16
C GLN A 501 -1.25 -16.80 -27.41
N ALA A 502 -1.25 -16.17 -28.59
CA ALA A 502 -0.98 -16.82 -29.86
C ALA A 502 0.39 -16.39 -30.37
N ARG A 503 1.19 -17.33 -30.89
CA ARG A 503 2.51 -17.05 -31.46
C ARG A 503 2.68 -17.75 -32.80
N ARG A 504 3.41 -17.11 -33.71
CA ARG A 504 3.90 -17.67 -34.95
C ARG A 504 5.41 -17.44 -35.05
N LEU A 505 6.18 -18.52 -35.17
CA LEU A 505 7.58 -18.49 -35.55
C LEU A 505 7.72 -18.88 -37.04
N ARG A 506 8.46 -18.08 -37.80
CA ARG A 506 8.83 -18.38 -39.19
C ARG A 506 10.33 -18.61 -39.25
N TYR A 507 10.72 -19.84 -39.51
CA TYR A 507 12.11 -20.24 -39.67
C TYR A 507 12.57 -20.00 -41.12
N ASP A 508 13.85 -19.68 -41.29
CA ASP A 508 14.45 -19.38 -42.60
C ASP A 508 14.60 -20.64 -43.49
N ASP A 509 14.46 -21.84 -42.92
CA ASP A 509 14.36 -23.11 -43.65
C ASP A 509 12.97 -23.37 -44.27
N GLY A 510 12.04 -22.41 -44.13
CA GLY A 510 10.66 -22.49 -44.61
C GLY A 510 9.69 -23.11 -43.60
N ASN A 511 10.15 -23.63 -42.46
CA ASN A 511 9.28 -24.13 -41.40
C ASN A 511 8.51 -22.99 -40.73
N ARG A 512 7.29 -23.30 -40.30
CA ARG A 512 6.43 -22.37 -39.56
C ARG A 512 5.84 -23.10 -38.36
N ARG A 513 5.91 -22.48 -37.20
CA ARG A 513 5.36 -22.99 -35.95
C ARG A 513 4.32 -22.02 -35.44
N ASP A 514 3.08 -22.47 -35.34
CA ASP A 514 2.01 -21.74 -34.67
C ASP A 514 1.79 -22.36 -33.29
N SER A 515 1.67 -21.54 -32.23
CA SER A 515 1.25 -21.97 -30.90
C SER A 515 0.14 -21.09 -30.34
N LEU A 516 -0.68 -21.69 -29.47
CA LEU A 516 -1.69 -21.03 -28.67
C LEU A 516 -1.57 -21.53 -27.23
N ASP A 517 -1.42 -20.61 -26.30
CA ASP A 517 -1.18 -20.86 -24.89
C ASP A 517 -2.26 -20.15 -24.06
N LEU A 518 -2.85 -20.86 -23.10
CA LEU A 518 -3.83 -20.36 -22.14
C LEU A 518 -3.32 -20.64 -20.73
N ALA A 519 -3.17 -19.60 -19.92
CA ALA A 519 -2.87 -19.71 -18.50
C ALA A 519 -4.00 -19.11 -17.67
N GLY A 520 -4.34 -19.75 -16.55
CA GLY A 520 -5.38 -19.31 -15.63
C GLY A 520 -4.94 -19.44 -14.18
N THR A 521 -5.20 -18.42 -13.38
CA THR A 521 -5.03 -18.44 -11.93
C THR A 521 -6.32 -17.98 -11.27
N GLN A 522 -6.79 -18.74 -10.29
CA GLN A 522 -7.99 -18.42 -9.51
C GLN A 522 -7.68 -18.62 -8.03
N ARG A 523 -7.82 -17.59 -7.20
CA ARG A 523 -7.75 -17.72 -5.75
C ARG A 523 -8.94 -18.52 -5.26
N LEU A 524 -8.65 -19.65 -4.62
CA LEU A 524 -9.64 -20.56 -4.04
C LEU A 524 -9.87 -20.27 -2.56
N TRP A 525 -8.82 -19.83 -1.86
CA TRP A 525 -8.88 -19.50 -0.45
C TRP A 525 -7.81 -18.47 -0.07
N ALA A 526 -8.15 -17.61 0.88
CA ALA A 526 -7.26 -16.56 1.38
C ALA A 526 -7.39 -16.40 2.90
N ALA A 527 -6.24 -16.35 3.55
CA ALA A 527 -6.05 -15.94 4.93
C ALA A 527 -4.94 -14.89 4.98
N PRO A 528 -4.74 -14.22 6.14
CA PRO A 528 -3.76 -13.15 6.23
C PRO A 528 -2.33 -13.55 5.83
N HIS A 529 -1.95 -14.81 6.07
CA HIS A 529 -0.58 -15.32 5.81
C HIS A 529 -0.51 -16.50 4.85
N LEU A 530 -1.64 -16.92 4.27
CA LEU A 530 -1.70 -18.12 3.44
C LEU A 530 -2.72 -17.94 2.33
N LEU A 531 -2.29 -18.18 1.10
CA LEU A 531 -3.09 -18.06 -0.11
C LEU A 531 -3.06 -19.40 -0.86
N LEU A 532 -4.21 -19.85 -1.33
CA LEU A 532 -4.36 -21.04 -2.14
C LEU A 532 -4.96 -20.67 -3.50
N ASP A 533 -4.21 -20.95 -4.57
CA ASP A 533 -4.58 -20.66 -5.94
C ASP A 533 -4.77 -21.96 -6.73
N GLY A 534 -5.82 -22.02 -7.56
CA GLY A 534 -5.99 -23.02 -8.60
C GLY A 534 -5.31 -22.55 -9.88
N LEU A 535 -4.58 -23.46 -10.53
CA LEU A 535 -3.77 -23.18 -11.70
C LEU A 535 -4.26 -23.99 -12.89
N LEU A 536 -4.34 -23.34 -14.05
CA LEU A 536 -4.57 -23.99 -15.35
C LEU A 536 -3.49 -23.55 -16.32
N ARG A 537 -2.92 -24.50 -17.06
CA ARG A 537 -2.09 -24.24 -18.24
C ARG A 537 -2.56 -25.14 -19.36
N ALA A 538 -2.88 -24.58 -20.52
CA ALA A 538 -3.19 -25.34 -21.72
C ALA A 538 -2.40 -24.77 -22.88
N SER A 539 -1.86 -25.64 -23.73
CA SER A 539 -1.14 -25.24 -24.92
C SER A 539 -1.50 -26.12 -26.10
N THR A 540 -1.41 -25.58 -27.30
CA THR A 540 -1.46 -26.36 -28.54
C THR A 540 -0.56 -25.73 -29.58
N GLY A 541 0.13 -26.57 -30.34
CA GLY A 541 1.03 -26.13 -31.39
C GLY A 541 0.89 -26.97 -32.65
N ARG A 542 1.27 -26.38 -33.77
CA ARG A 542 1.38 -27.07 -35.05
C ARG A 542 2.57 -26.56 -35.86
N ALA A 543 3.22 -27.47 -36.57
CA ALA A 543 4.30 -27.17 -37.49
C ALA A 543 3.89 -27.43 -38.94
N GLY A 544 4.26 -26.53 -39.86
CA GLY A 544 3.88 -26.58 -41.28
C GLY A 544 4.97 -27.09 -42.24
N GLY A 545 6.22 -27.25 -41.79
CA GLY A 545 7.35 -27.65 -42.64
C GLY A 545 7.45 -29.16 -42.94
N THR A 546 8.11 -29.52 -44.05
CA THR A 546 8.33 -30.91 -44.48
C THR A 546 9.62 -31.54 -43.90
N ARG A 547 10.57 -30.74 -43.39
CA ARG A 547 11.85 -31.18 -42.77
C ARG A 547 11.73 -31.41 -41.26
N SER A 548 10.83 -32.32 -40.86
CA SER A 548 10.53 -32.65 -39.45
C SER A 548 11.67 -33.37 -38.69
N GLY A 549 12.86 -33.56 -39.26
CA GLY A 549 13.87 -34.50 -38.75
C GLY A 549 15.09 -33.89 -38.03
N ASP A 550 15.42 -32.62 -38.26
CA ASP A 550 16.75 -32.10 -37.88
C ASP A 550 16.77 -31.34 -36.53
N TYR A 551 15.60 -30.92 -36.06
CA TYR A 551 15.39 -30.31 -34.74
C TYR A 551 13.97 -30.58 -34.23
N TYR A 552 13.77 -30.49 -32.91
CA TYR A 552 12.48 -30.74 -32.29
C TYR A 552 11.43 -29.71 -32.74
N ASN A 553 10.45 -30.19 -33.51
CA ASN A 553 9.39 -29.38 -34.10
C ASN A 553 8.16 -30.26 -34.41
N PRO A 554 7.41 -30.70 -33.38
CA PRO A 554 6.34 -31.68 -33.56
C PRO A 554 5.24 -31.16 -34.49
N ARG A 555 4.73 -32.01 -35.39
CA ARG A 555 3.70 -31.62 -36.37
C ARG A 555 2.45 -31.03 -35.71
N ARG A 556 2.00 -31.67 -34.63
CA ARG A 556 0.92 -31.18 -33.75
C ARG A 556 1.22 -31.63 -32.33
N ASP A 557 0.99 -30.75 -31.38
CA ASP A 557 0.98 -31.09 -29.96
C ASP A 557 -0.11 -30.32 -29.23
N ALA A 558 -0.48 -30.84 -28.08
CA ALA A 558 -1.36 -30.18 -27.15
C ALA A 558 -1.04 -30.64 -25.72
N ALA A 559 -1.08 -29.74 -24.76
CA ALA A 559 -0.96 -30.08 -23.35
C ALA A 559 -2.03 -29.38 -22.53
N LEU A 560 -2.45 -30.04 -21.46
CA LEU A 560 -3.28 -29.47 -20.40
C LEU A 560 -2.62 -29.85 -19.09
N ALA A 561 -2.49 -28.89 -18.18
CA ALA A 561 -2.04 -29.09 -16.82
C ALA A 561 -2.96 -28.34 -15.87
N LEU A 562 -3.40 -29.04 -14.83
CA LEU A 562 -4.13 -28.48 -13.72
C LEU A 562 -3.25 -28.56 -12.47
N GLY A 563 -3.35 -27.56 -11.61
CA GLY A 563 -2.48 -27.48 -10.45
C GLY A 563 -3.01 -26.63 -9.32
N VAL A 564 -2.22 -26.59 -8.25
CA VAL A 564 -2.43 -25.75 -7.08
C VAL A 564 -1.16 -24.98 -6.75
N GLY A 565 -1.31 -23.72 -6.35
CA GLY A 565 -0.26 -22.87 -5.82
C GLY A 565 -0.56 -22.55 -4.36
N LEU A 566 0.40 -22.81 -3.47
CA LEU A 566 0.35 -22.42 -2.07
C LEU A 566 1.37 -21.30 -1.84
N GLU A 567 0.91 -20.11 -1.48
CA GLU A 567 1.77 -18.99 -1.11
C GLU A 567 1.64 -18.70 0.38
N GLN A 568 2.74 -18.83 1.12
CA GLN A 568 2.84 -18.50 2.54
C GLN A 568 3.61 -17.19 2.72
N ILE A 569 3.04 -16.26 3.50
CA ILE A 569 3.74 -15.05 3.95
C ILE A 569 4.45 -15.42 5.25
N GLY A 570 5.75 -15.70 5.17
CA GLY A 570 6.56 -16.08 6.32
C GLY A 570 6.91 -14.90 7.22
N TRP A 571 7.07 -13.72 6.63
CA TRP A 571 7.33 -12.47 7.36
C TRP A 571 6.93 -11.27 6.50
N ARG A 572 6.34 -10.23 7.10
CA ARG A 572 6.05 -8.97 6.44
C ARG A 572 6.16 -7.80 7.44
N ARG A 573 6.72 -6.69 6.97
CA ARG A 573 6.78 -5.41 7.68
C ARG A 573 6.75 -4.27 6.66
N TYR A 574 5.58 -3.66 6.50
CA TYR A 574 5.31 -2.63 5.49
C TYR A 574 5.70 -3.11 4.07
N GLU A 575 6.61 -2.44 3.37
CA GLU A 575 7.04 -2.78 2.01
C GLU A 575 8.02 -3.95 1.96
N HIS A 576 8.43 -4.48 3.11
CA HIS A 576 9.34 -5.61 3.20
C HIS A 576 8.55 -6.88 3.47
N ALA A 577 8.79 -7.93 2.69
CA ALA A 577 8.11 -9.20 2.87
C ALA A 577 8.99 -10.35 2.40
N PHE A 578 8.88 -11.49 3.08
CA PHE A 578 9.39 -12.77 2.66
C PHE A 578 8.22 -13.74 2.49
N ARG A 579 8.10 -14.29 1.29
CA ARG A 579 7.05 -15.22 0.90
C ARG A 579 7.66 -16.49 0.31
N GLN A 580 6.96 -17.59 0.48
CA GLN A 580 7.33 -18.89 -0.05
C GLN A 580 6.18 -19.38 -0.91
N ARG A 581 6.47 -19.86 -2.13
CA ARG A 581 5.48 -20.36 -3.06
C ARG A 581 5.81 -21.80 -3.47
N LEU A 582 4.85 -22.70 -3.31
CA LEU A 582 4.89 -24.06 -3.79
C LEU A 582 3.85 -24.24 -4.90
N GLU A 583 4.26 -24.64 -6.09
CA GLU A 583 3.37 -24.94 -7.20
C GLU A 583 3.46 -26.43 -7.55
N LEU A 584 2.30 -27.07 -7.65
CA LEU A 584 2.15 -28.46 -8.08
C LEU A 584 1.20 -28.49 -9.26
N ALA A 585 1.60 -29.10 -10.36
CA ALA A 585 0.71 -29.28 -11.52
C ALA A 585 0.97 -30.60 -12.23
N ALA A 586 -0.08 -31.17 -12.81
CA ALA A 586 0.03 -32.35 -13.66
C ALA A 586 -1.07 -32.35 -14.71
N GLY A 587 -0.79 -32.97 -15.86
CA GLY A 587 -1.83 -33.23 -16.84
C GLY A 587 -1.35 -33.91 -18.12
N PRO A 588 -2.26 -34.20 -19.05
CA PRO A 588 -1.95 -34.89 -20.29
C PRO A 588 -1.27 -33.97 -21.32
N ALA A 589 -0.28 -34.52 -22.02
CA ALA A 589 0.32 -33.94 -23.21
C ALA A 589 0.27 -34.95 -24.36
N TYR A 590 -0.32 -34.51 -25.47
CA TYR A 590 -0.43 -35.24 -26.71
C TYR A 590 0.62 -34.74 -27.70
N GLN A 591 1.30 -35.67 -28.37
CA GLN A 591 2.18 -35.37 -29.48
C GLN A 591 1.84 -36.28 -30.67
N TRP A 592 1.67 -35.68 -31.85
CA TRP A 592 1.42 -36.42 -33.08
C TRP A 592 2.54 -37.44 -33.34
N GLY A 593 2.16 -38.70 -33.60
CA GLY A 593 3.09 -39.81 -33.81
C GLY A 593 3.57 -40.53 -32.54
N TYR A 594 3.34 -39.96 -31.35
CA TYR A 594 3.85 -40.49 -30.08
C TYR A 594 2.77 -40.70 -28.99
N GLY A 595 1.54 -40.22 -29.24
CA GLY A 595 0.39 -40.42 -28.37
C GLY A 595 0.34 -39.44 -27.18
N THR A 596 -0.41 -39.81 -26.14
CA THR A 596 -0.65 -38.97 -24.96
C THR A 596 0.14 -39.48 -23.75
N ARG A 597 0.79 -38.58 -23.01
CA ARG A 597 1.59 -38.87 -21.82
C ARG A 597 1.29 -37.88 -20.70
N TRP A 598 1.37 -38.31 -19.46
CA TRP A 598 1.24 -37.43 -18.31
C TRP A 598 2.54 -36.67 -18.01
N LEU A 599 2.41 -35.37 -17.76
CA LEU A 599 3.50 -34.43 -17.43
C LEU A 599 3.30 -33.88 -16.02
N PRO A 600 4.03 -34.38 -15.00
CA PRO A 600 4.07 -33.77 -13.68
C PRO A 600 5.10 -32.63 -13.63
N SER A 601 4.81 -31.61 -12.82
CA SER A 601 5.72 -30.51 -12.49
C SER A 601 5.55 -30.02 -11.06
N LEU A 602 6.65 -29.58 -10.47
CA LEU A 602 6.76 -29.03 -9.13
C LEU A 602 7.67 -27.80 -9.19
N ALA A 603 7.32 -26.72 -8.51
CA ALA A 603 8.22 -25.59 -8.28
C ALA A 603 8.13 -25.08 -6.86
N TYR A 604 9.26 -24.68 -6.30
CA TYR A 604 9.35 -24.06 -4.98
C TYR A 604 10.20 -22.79 -5.06
N ARG A 605 9.62 -21.65 -4.70
CA ARG A 605 10.22 -20.33 -4.84
C ARG A 605 10.17 -19.51 -3.57
N HIS A 606 11.16 -18.68 -3.40
CA HIS A 606 11.24 -17.63 -2.39
C HIS A 606 11.03 -16.28 -3.07
N LEU A 607 10.16 -15.44 -2.51
CA LEU A 607 9.83 -14.12 -3.03
C LEU A 607 10.11 -13.08 -1.94
N TRP A 608 11.05 -12.19 -2.22
CA TRP A 608 11.41 -11.06 -1.37
C TRP A 608 10.87 -9.76 -1.94
N SER A 609 10.14 -9.02 -1.12
CA SER A 609 9.94 -7.59 -1.29
C SER A 609 10.95 -6.90 -0.36
N LEU A 610 11.88 -6.15 -0.93
CA LEU A 610 13.03 -5.57 -0.20
C LEU A 610 12.82 -4.08 0.11
N GLY A 611 11.59 -3.60 0.03
CA GLY A 611 11.26 -2.18 0.07
C GLY A 611 11.83 -1.41 -1.12
N ASP A 612 11.40 -0.17 -1.26
CA ASP A 612 11.92 0.76 -2.26
C ASP A 612 11.89 0.26 -3.71
N GLY A 613 10.79 -0.41 -4.11
CA GLY A 613 10.62 -0.90 -5.48
C GLY A 613 11.64 -1.98 -5.87
N ARG A 614 12.17 -2.72 -4.90
CA ARG A 614 13.09 -3.85 -5.12
C ARG A 614 12.39 -5.17 -4.82
N ALA A 615 12.49 -6.12 -5.75
CA ALA A 615 11.99 -7.47 -5.58
C ALA A 615 13.03 -8.50 -6.03
N LEU A 616 13.08 -9.62 -5.33
CA LEU A 616 13.94 -10.76 -5.66
C LEU A 616 13.13 -12.05 -5.53
N GLU A 617 13.01 -12.79 -6.62
CA GLU A 617 12.46 -14.13 -6.64
C GLU A 617 13.56 -15.12 -7.02
N TYR A 618 13.60 -16.27 -6.36
CA TYR A 618 14.46 -17.37 -6.78
C TYR A 618 13.88 -18.70 -6.35
N GLY A 619 14.21 -19.77 -7.06
CA GLY A 619 13.72 -21.08 -6.67
C GLY A 619 14.19 -22.22 -7.54
N LEU A 620 13.63 -23.39 -7.24
CA LEU A 620 13.88 -24.64 -7.94
C LEU A 620 12.61 -25.10 -8.62
N SER A 621 12.75 -25.67 -9.81
CA SER A 621 11.68 -26.34 -10.52
C SER A 621 12.11 -27.76 -10.89
N TRP A 622 11.14 -28.66 -10.94
CA TRP A 622 11.29 -30.03 -11.40
C TRP A 622 10.12 -30.37 -12.31
N SER A 623 10.40 -31.03 -13.42
CA SER A 623 9.36 -31.54 -14.31
C SER A 623 9.81 -32.81 -15.02
N ARG A 624 8.85 -33.56 -15.58
CA ARG A 624 9.13 -34.73 -16.41
C ARG A 624 8.52 -34.59 -17.81
N PRO A 625 9.10 -33.75 -18.68
CA PRO A 625 8.63 -33.59 -20.04
C PRO A 625 8.76 -34.89 -20.84
N VAL A 626 8.04 -34.97 -21.95
CA VAL A 626 8.18 -36.04 -22.93
C VAL A 626 8.36 -35.41 -24.30
N TYR A 627 9.45 -35.77 -24.97
CA TYR A 627 9.77 -35.32 -26.31
C TYR A 627 9.94 -36.55 -27.20
N ASP A 628 9.22 -36.59 -28.32
CA ASP A 628 9.29 -37.71 -29.27
C ASP A 628 9.07 -39.09 -28.60
N GLY A 629 8.15 -39.12 -27.63
CA GLY A 629 7.82 -40.32 -26.85
C GLY A 629 8.81 -40.69 -25.75
N MET A 630 9.97 -40.03 -25.69
CA MET A 630 11.01 -40.24 -24.69
C MET A 630 10.80 -39.34 -23.48
N ARG A 631 10.68 -39.95 -22.30
CA ARG A 631 10.52 -39.21 -21.05
C ARG A 631 11.87 -38.75 -20.55
N GLU A 632 11.91 -37.48 -20.16
CA GLU A 632 13.08 -36.85 -19.55
C GLU A 632 12.72 -36.34 -18.16
N GLN A 633 13.74 -35.98 -17.40
CA GLN A 633 13.64 -35.22 -16.18
C GLN A 633 14.40 -33.91 -16.35
N HIS A 634 13.76 -32.81 -15.98
CA HIS A 634 14.39 -31.49 -15.97
C HIS A 634 14.35 -30.91 -14.56
N VAL A 635 15.50 -30.41 -14.11
CA VAL A 635 15.63 -29.64 -12.86
C VAL A 635 16.16 -28.27 -13.21
N GLY A 636 15.41 -27.23 -12.83
CA GLY A 636 15.75 -25.84 -13.07
C GLY A 636 16.04 -25.08 -11.78
N PHE A 637 16.88 -24.07 -11.87
CA PHE A 637 17.01 -22.98 -10.92
C PHE A 637 16.76 -21.66 -11.64
N ASP A 638 15.93 -20.80 -11.07
CA ASP A 638 15.63 -19.48 -11.60
C ASP A 638 15.84 -18.39 -10.54
N ILE A 639 16.22 -17.19 -11.01
CA ILE A 639 16.33 -15.96 -10.23
C ILE A 639 15.81 -14.78 -11.06
N ASP A 640 14.95 -13.95 -10.47
CA ASP A 640 14.39 -12.72 -11.04
C ASP A 640 14.61 -11.58 -10.04
N TYR A 641 15.25 -10.50 -10.48
CA TYR A 641 15.51 -9.31 -9.69
C TYR A 641 14.98 -8.08 -10.40
N ARG A 642 14.20 -7.26 -9.69
CA ARG A 642 13.65 -5.99 -10.18
C ARG A 642 14.03 -4.84 -9.27
N TRP A 643 14.30 -3.68 -9.87
CA TRP A 643 14.55 -2.44 -9.15
C TRP A 643 13.93 -1.23 -9.88
N GLY A 644 13.30 -0.34 -9.11
CA GLY A 644 12.92 1.01 -9.55
C GLY A 644 11.58 1.10 -10.29
N GLY A 645 11.02 -0.04 -10.70
CA GLY A 645 9.65 -0.13 -11.21
C GLY A 645 8.62 -0.40 -10.12
N ALA A 646 7.34 -0.21 -10.46
CA ALA A 646 6.27 -0.88 -9.73
C ALA A 646 6.43 -2.41 -9.94
N PRO A 647 6.35 -3.23 -8.88
CA PRO A 647 6.61 -4.67 -8.95
C PRO A 647 5.73 -5.42 -9.94
#